data_AF-A0AAW1C5X2-F1
#
_entry.id   AF-A0AAW1C5X2-F1
#
_cell.length_a   1.000
_cell.length_b   1.000
_cell.length_c   1.000
_cell.angle_alpha   90.00
_cell.angle_beta   90.00
_cell.angle_gamma   90.00
#
_symmetry.space_group_name_H-M   'P 1'
#
loop_
_entity.id
_entity.type
_entity.pdbx_description
1 polymer ?
#
loop_
_entity_poly.entity_id
_entity_poly.type
_entity_poly.pdbx_seq_one_letter_code
_entity_poly.pdbx_strand_id
1 'polypeptide(L)'
;MLERQGTSLLGGVLAKGSHKRRFLGDEVKRIPVREGSIRATLFQPPGGVRVQRGRSKTRLVADLGQRKLDRQLSLVLLGTEIQRGKFSLRVAVARGVPFLTTRMLRICLSHCPRRTSIVNCGGWWSRRDQRARFSVSACLMEPRLSFSPPDHSLFDQPLAISVEGLRPEQEVGLRASLEDERGERFESRAFYRADGEGRLDLQRSPALEGGTFSGLEPMGLLWALQPLKPLRRLVKRDVERPFRLELEVLERQGESLSGGVLAKGFHDRRFLGDGVKRIPVREGSIRATLFQPPGKGPFPGIIHIPGTGGGIPESSACLMANHGFAILALAYYGYEDLPKDMKEFHLEYFEEAVNYMLKHPVVKGPGIGLLGHSKGGDLCISMASFLKGITAIVTVNGSIANFRRSANSARSSGILRQPSMWQRVMGRAWGFRLVFLRGPGHPLKRIIPKSYGRRGLVTLSVTPAVGLADRPAKMTIEGLAPLQGVTLRALVANGHGSLFDACAHYQADQQGGIDLSKDVSRGGDYVGLEPMGLFWSLSPATIEKPYQRLEPEDVESPVKVQITVHQEYSQPGAIPGQVLAQTIVERWFTLPGVRRIRLKEGAIRGSLFLPPGNGPFPGVIDMFGDEGGLIEFRSSLLATHGFAALSLPYFNFEDLPKVMDDFHLEYFEEAARFLLRHPKVKKPGIGVIGTGKGGELALSMMTFLPEVVAAVCISGCSSITATALHYGKQTLPGLCFNMSRIKILDNGVFDIYEALDDPRNPANSQSRIPIEKAEGHFLFVVGEDDHNWKSSFFQVSMRVDFACHSNQGWRR
;
A
#
# COMPACT_ATOMS: atom_id res chain seq x y z
N MET A 1 63.13 -10.01 -52.48
CA MET A 1 64.24 -10.03 -51.50
C MET A 1 63.57 -9.80 -50.15
N LEU A 2 63.58 -10.74 -49.21
CA LEU A 2 64.72 -11.25 -48.43
C LEU A 2 65.34 -10.13 -47.57
N GLU A 3 65.55 -10.29 -46.26
CA GLU A 3 65.65 -11.56 -45.50
C GLU A 3 64.70 -11.71 -44.30
N ARG A 4 64.41 -12.98 -43.97
CA ARG A 4 64.05 -13.45 -42.61
C ARG A 4 65.32 -14.01 -41.96
N GLN A 5 65.50 -13.87 -40.66
CA GLN A 5 65.91 -14.92 -39.69
C GLN A 5 65.39 -14.47 -38.29
N GLY A 6 65.05 -15.30 -37.31
CA GLY A 6 64.91 -16.77 -37.19
C GLY A 6 64.05 -17.08 -35.94
N THR A 7 63.19 -18.11 -35.90
CA THR A 7 63.48 -19.48 -35.38
C THR A 7 63.94 -19.54 -33.90
N SER A 8 63.40 -20.41 -33.02
CA SER A 8 62.39 -21.47 -33.19
C SER A 8 62.12 -22.27 -31.89
N LEU A 9 60.90 -22.82 -31.72
CA LEU A 9 60.58 -24.15 -31.08
C LEU A 9 60.99 -24.35 -29.59
N LEU A 10 60.49 -25.29 -28.77
CA LEU A 10 59.37 -26.25 -28.68
C LEU A 10 58.91 -26.20 -27.19
N GLY A 11 57.75 -26.66 -26.71
CA GLY A 11 56.93 -27.80 -27.11
C GLY A 11 57.10 -28.96 -26.10
N GLY A 12 56.16 -29.14 -25.17
CA GLY A 12 56.25 -30.19 -24.14
C GLY A 12 55.03 -30.26 -23.21
N VAL A 13 54.19 -31.28 -23.38
CA VAL A 13 53.03 -31.57 -22.52
C VAL A 13 53.33 -32.80 -21.66
N LEU A 14 53.00 -32.76 -20.36
CA LEU A 14 52.74 -33.97 -19.56
C LEU A 14 51.82 -33.63 -18.36
N ALA A 15 51.24 -34.64 -17.72
CA ALA A 15 50.05 -34.49 -16.86
C ALA A 15 50.03 -35.39 -15.62
N LYS A 16 49.01 -35.16 -14.76
CA LYS A 16 48.66 -35.87 -13.50
C LYS A 16 49.53 -35.53 -12.28
N GLY A 17 48.94 -35.56 -11.09
CA GLY A 17 49.68 -35.43 -9.81
C GLY A 17 48.89 -34.81 -8.65
N SER A 18 47.84 -35.49 -8.16
CA SER A 18 47.09 -35.03 -6.97
C SER A 18 47.75 -35.48 -5.66
N HIS A 19 48.03 -34.58 -4.72
CA HIS A 19 48.07 -34.94 -3.29
C HIS A 19 47.82 -33.76 -2.33
N LYS A 20 47.13 -34.05 -1.22
CA LYS A 20 47.00 -33.17 -0.04
C LYS A 20 48.25 -33.28 0.84
N ARG A 21 48.66 -32.20 1.51
CA ARG A 21 49.29 -32.25 2.85
C ARG A 21 48.89 -31.01 3.67
N ARG A 22 48.91 -31.15 5.01
CA ARG A 22 48.68 -30.09 6.00
C ARG A 22 50.00 -29.71 6.66
N PHE A 23 50.17 -28.43 6.96
CA PHE A 23 50.96 -27.84 8.06
C PHE A 23 50.26 -26.48 8.35
N LEU A 24 49.94 -26.00 9.56
CA LEU A 24 50.58 -26.02 10.89
C LEU A 24 52.02 -25.48 10.84
N GLY A 25 52.30 -24.24 11.25
CA GLY A 25 51.47 -23.17 11.83
C GLY A 25 52.34 -22.30 12.75
N ASP A 26 51.91 -21.08 13.11
CA ASP A 26 52.62 -20.28 14.12
C ASP A 26 51.73 -19.25 14.84
N GLU A 27 52.08 -18.92 16.08
CA GLU A 27 51.33 -18.00 16.96
C GLU A 27 51.94 -16.58 17.00
N VAL A 28 51.09 -15.55 17.12
CA VAL A 28 51.46 -14.33 17.87
C VAL A 28 50.32 -13.93 18.80
N LYS A 29 50.62 -13.84 20.10
CA LYS A 29 49.68 -13.55 21.18
C LYS A 29 49.30 -12.07 21.23
N ARG A 30 48.07 -11.76 21.68
CA ARG A 30 47.74 -10.45 22.28
C ARG A 30 47.03 -10.64 23.61
N ILE A 31 47.45 -9.85 24.59
CA ILE A 31 47.03 -9.90 26.00
C ILE A 31 45.92 -8.86 26.23
N PRO A 32 44.87 -9.16 27.02
CA PRO A 32 43.81 -8.21 27.35
C PRO A 32 44.21 -7.25 28.49
N VAL A 33 43.68 -6.02 28.46
CA VAL A 33 43.78 -5.04 29.55
C VAL A 33 42.40 -4.41 29.78
N ARG A 34 42.09 -4.05 31.02
CA ARG A 34 40.83 -3.41 31.47
C ARG A 34 41.11 -1.94 31.88
N GLU A 35 40.02 -1.24 32.23
CA GLU A 35 40.00 0.10 32.86
C GLU A 35 40.33 1.26 31.90
N GLY A 36 39.86 2.50 32.13
CA GLY A 36 38.99 2.99 33.20
C GLY A 36 38.33 4.33 32.85
N SER A 37 37.48 4.85 33.74
CA SER A 37 36.73 6.11 33.54
C SER A 37 37.42 7.32 34.18
N ILE A 38 37.37 8.51 33.54
CA ILE A 38 37.64 9.82 34.18
C ILE A 38 36.90 10.97 33.45
N ARG A 39 36.80 12.14 34.08
CA ARG A 39 36.00 13.32 33.67
C ARG A 39 36.88 14.55 33.33
N ALA A 40 36.24 15.55 32.69
CA ALA A 40 36.63 16.97 32.61
C ALA A 40 37.83 17.28 31.67
N THR A 41 38.06 18.51 31.20
CA THR A 41 37.61 19.84 31.70
C THR A 41 37.32 20.83 30.55
N LEU A 42 36.56 21.90 30.83
CA LEU A 42 36.36 23.04 29.92
C LEU A 42 37.64 23.85 29.69
N PHE A 43 37.66 24.65 28.61
CA PHE A 43 38.48 25.86 28.51
C PHE A 43 37.62 27.05 28.02
N GLN A 44 37.91 28.26 28.53
CA GLN A 44 37.33 29.53 28.09
C GLN A 44 38.44 30.51 27.65
N PRO A 45 38.12 31.57 26.88
CA PRO A 45 39.12 32.37 26.18
C PRO A 45 39.63 33.59 26.96
N PRO A 46 40.81 34.13 26.61
CA PRO A 46 41.29 35.43 27.07
C PRO A 46 41.13 36.55 26.02
N GLY A 47 41.13 37.81 26.49
CA GLY A 47 41.32 39.00 25.66
C GLY A 47 40.04 39.73 25.24
N GLY A 48 40.03 41.07 25.36
CA GLY A 48 38.87 41.87 24.97
C GLY A 48 39.12 43.38 24.90
N VAL A 49 38.05 44.11 24.61
CA VAL A 49 37.91 45.58 24.63
C VAL A 49 38.75 46.38 23.64
N ARG A 50 38.07 46.91 22.60
CA ARG A 50 37.98 48.36 22.40
C ARG A 50 36.69 48.74 21.66
N VAL A 51 36.12 49.89 22.01
CA VAL A 51 34.90 50.46 21.42
C VAL A 51 35.24 51.83 20.86
N GLN A 52 34.74 52.17 19.67
CA GLN A 52 34.64 53.56 19.22
C GLN A 52 33.33 53.81 18.43
N ARG A 53 32.94 55.08 18.33
CA ARG A 53 31.61 55.54 17.86
C ARG A 53 31.70 56.26 16.51
N GLY A 54 30.66 56.12 15.66
CA GLY A 54 30.41 57.01 14.52
C GLY A 54 29.28 56.47 13.63
N ARG A 55 27.99 56.75 13.87
CA ARG A 55 27.18 57.96 13.52
C ARG A 55 26.91 58.18 12.02
N SER A 56 25.69 57.80 11.61
CA SER A 56 24.87 58.42 10.52
C SER A 56 25.36 58.24 9.07
N LYS A 57 24.55 58.35 8.00
CA LYS A 57 23.19 58.94 7.83
C LYS A 57 22.25 58.08 6.93
N THR A 58 20.95 58.21 7.18
CA THR A 58 19.81 58.53 6.25
C THR A 58 19.75 58.00 4.80
N ARG A 59 18.61 57.66 4.16
CA ARG A 59 17.22 57.20 4.53
C ARG A 59 16.34 57.17 3.25
N LEU A 60 15.49 56.13 3.05
CA LEU A 60 14.37 56.06 2.07
C LEU A 60 14.78 56.22 0.56
N VAL A 61 13.96 55.95 -0.46
CA VAL A 61 12.49 55.89 -0.71
C VAL A 61 12.17 54.58 -1.49
N ALA A 62 11.13 53.75 -1.31
CA ALA A 62 9.77 53.78 -0.73
C ALA A 62 8.62 54.16 -1.70
N ASP A 63 7.68 53.24 -1.94
CA ASP A 63 6.31 53.58 -2.39
C ASP A 63 5.27 52.71 -1.66
N LEU A 64 4.02 53.18 -1.54
CA LEU A 64 3.09 52.80 -0.47
C LEU A 64 1.60 53.02 -0.77
N GLY A 65 0.81 51.94 -0.70
CA GLY A 65 -0.65 51.96 -0.54
C GLY A 65 -1.08 50.93 0.52
N GLN A 66 -1.26 51.30 1.80
CA GLN A 66 -2.50 51.82 2.43
C GLN A 66 -3.68 50.82 2.39
N ARG A 67 -4.59 50.69 3.37
CA ARG A 67 -4.87 51.13 4.77
C ARG A 67 -6.08 50.25 5.22
N LYS A 68 -6.54 50.02 6.45
CA LYS A 68 -6.38 50.40 7.89
C LYS A 68 -7.06 49.21 8.68
N LEU A 69 -7.05 48.95 10.00
CA LEU A 69 -6.31 49.23 11.26
C LEU A 69 -7.02 48.29 12.32
N ASP A 70 -6.56 47.88 13.51
CA ASP A 70 -5.34 48.05 14.31
C ASP A 70 -5.25 46.96 15.43
N ARG A 71 -4.15 46.95 16.22
CA ARG A 71 -4.02 46.77 17.70
C ARG A 71 -4.98 45.88 18.56
N GLN A 72 -4.54 45.26 19.68
CA GLN A 72 -3.19 45.01 20.26
C GLN A 72 -3.31 44.13 21.51
N LEU A 73 -2.40 43.16 21.71
CA LEU A 73 -1.61 42.96 22.95
C LEU A 73 -0.74 41.70 22.85
N SER A 74 0.44 41.76 23.46
CA SER A 74 1.44 40.68 23.47
C SER A 74 1.77 40.31 24.91
N LEU A 75 2.21 39.08 25.15
CA LEU A 75 3.05 38.78 26.31
C LEU A 75 4.17 37.82 25.92
N VAL A 76 5.38 38.12 26.38
CA VAL A 76 6.58 37.30 26.17
C VAL A 76 6.85 36.50 27.44
N LEU A 77 7.13 35.20 27.30
CA LEU A 77 7.55 34.35 28.40
C LEU A 77 9.01 34.65 28.78
N LEU A 78 9.21 35.12 30.02
CA LEU A 78 10.50 35.05 30.71
C LEU A 78 10.51 33.78 31.57
N GLY A 79 11.56 32.97 31.42
CA GLY A 79 11.77 31.79 32.26
C GLY A 79 12.49 32.12 33.57
N THR A 80 12.30 31.30 34.59
CA THR A 80 13.09 31.29 35.82
C THR A 80 13.45 29.86 36.21
N GLU A 81 14.66 29.68 36.74
CA GLU A 81 15.22 28.37 37.08
C GLU A 81 15.01 28.01 38.56
N ILE A 82 15.26 26.73 38.89
CA ILE A 82 14.86 26.10 40.15
C ILE A 82 15.98 26.17 41.20
N GLN A 83 15.66 26.49 42.47
CA GLN A 83 16.10 25.70 43.64
C GLN A 83 15.62 26.23 45.01
N ARG A 84 14.91 25.38 45.79
CA ARG A 84 15.31 24.84 47.12
C ARG A 84 14.12 24.19 47.86
N GLY A 85 14.41 23.18 48.68
CA GLY A 85 13.73 23.01 49.99
C GLY A 85 12.39 22.26 50.08
N LYS A 86 12.45 20.92 49.96
CA LYS A 86 11.71 19.92 50.79
C LYS A 86 10.33 20.24 51.42
N PHE A 87 9.39 19.35 51.08
CA PHE A 87 8.26 18.81 51.90
C PHE A 87 6.95 19.61 52.08
N SER A 88 5.89 18.81 52.27
CA SER A 88 4.48 19.15 52.42
C SER A 88 4.05 19.30 53.88
N LEU A 89 3.02 20.11 54.17
CA LEU A 89 1.62 19.66 54.36
C LEU A 89 0.72 20.81 54.92
N ARG A 90 -0.60 20.69 54.72
CA ARG A 90 -1.72 21.42 55.39
C ARG A 90 -1.99 22.88 54.99
N VAL A 91 -3.02 23.00 54.15
CA VAL A 91 -4.21 23.87 54.29
C VAL A 91 -4.29 24.71 55.57
N ALA A 92 -4.60 26.00 55.39
CA ALA A 92 -5.25 26.84 56.40
C ALA A 92 -6.41 27.63 55.74
N VAL A 93 -7.53 27.78 56.44
CA VAL A 93 -8.72 28.55 55.99
C VAL A 93 -9.25 29.40 57.14
N ALA A 94 -9.55 30.67 56.87
CA ALA A 94 -10.28 31.60 57.73
C ALA A 94 -11.34 32.32 56.84
N ARG A 95 -12.65 32.16 57.08
CA ARG A 95 -13.53 32.88 58.04
C ARG A 95 -13.83 34.33 57.60
N GLY A 96 -15.09 34.81 57.62
CA GLY A 96 -16.35 34.23 58.14
C GLY A 96 -17.64 34.85 57.52
N VAL A 97 -18.79 34.15 57.46
CA VAL A 97 -19.96 34.07 58.40
C VAL A 97 -20.66 35.41 58.73
N PRO A 98 -22.02 35.48 58.87
CA PRO A 98 -22.96 34.65 59.70
C PRO A 98 -23.65 33.48 58.94
N PHE A 99 -24.13 32.35 59.50
CA PHE A 99 -25.05 32.01 60.63
C PHE A 99 -26.55 32.35 60.35
N LEU A 100 -27.58 31.54 60.68
CA LEU A 100 -27.78 30.36 61.58
C LEU A 100 -28.42 29.15 60.82
N THR A 101 -28.07 27.86 61.04
CA THR A 101 -28.54 26.85 62.05
C THR A 101 -30.07 26.74 62.23
N THR A 102 -30.72 25.55 62.24
CA THR A 102 -30.51 24.40 63.17
C THR A 102 -31.12 23.05 62.65
N ARG A 103 -30.88 21.94 63.40
CA ARG A 103 -31.42 20.54 63.30
C ARG A 103 -32.99 20.48 63.31
N MET A 104 -33.71 19.36 63.07
CA MET A 104 -33.47 17.94 63.47
C MET A 104 -34.32 16.88 62.71
N LEU A 105 -34.25 15.60 63.16
CA LEU A 105 -34.75 14.33 62.57
C LEU A 105 -36.28 14.06 62.61
N ARG A 106 -36.68 12.95 61.94
CA ARG A 106 -37.94 12.13 62.05
C ARG A 106 -39.20 12.61 61.27
N ILE A 107 -40.11 11.75 60.77
CA ILE A 107 -40.07 10.31 60.37
C ILE A 107 -41.32 9.95 59.51
N CYS A 108 -41.27 8.86 58.72
CA CYS A 108 -42.38 8.08 58.14
C CYS A 108 -43.35 8.63 57.05
N LEU A 109 -43.51 7.79 56.01
CA LEU A 109 -44.75 7.22 55.41
C LEU A 109 -45.83 8.17 54.83
N SER A 110 -46.18 8.13 53.54
CA SER A 110 -46.79 7.07 52.68
C SER A 110 -48.34 7.05 52.70
N HIS A 111 -48.93 6.65 51.58
CA HIS A 111 -50.37 6.43 51.32
C HIS A 111 -51.29 7.67 51.24
N CYS A 112 -51.94 7.82 50.07
CA CYS A 112 -53.33 8.28 49.97
C CYS A 112 -53.95 7.75 48.65
N PRO A 113 -55.01 6.92 48.68
CA PRO A 113 -55.68 6.45 47.47
C PRO A 113 -57.18 6.79 47.37
N ARG A 114 -57.64 7.06 46.13
CA ARG A 114 -59.02 6.95 45.58
C ARG A 114 -60.07 8.05 45.87
N ARG A 115 -60.60 8.60 44.74
CA ARG A 115 -62.04 8.88 44.43
C ARG A 115 -62.71 10.04 45.21
N THR A 116 -63.81 10.70 44.81
CA THR A 116 -64.85 10.60 43.72
C THR A 116 -65.61 11.97 43.67
N SER A 117 -66.38 12.45 42.67
CA SER A 117 -66.62 12.19 41.23
C SER A 117 -67.80 13.09 40.73
N ILE A 118 -67.92 13.39 39.40
CA ILE A 118 -69.07 14.09 38.75
C ILE A 118 -69.16 15.59 39.18
N VAL A 119 -69.68 16.61 38.47
CA VAL A 119 -70.44 16.88 37.20
C VAL A 119 -69.48 17.63 36.22
N ASN A 120 -69.49 17.68 34.86
CA ASN A 120 -70.44 17.57 33.73
C ASN A 120 -71.14 18.90 33.28
N CYS A 121 -71.41 19.04 31.96
CA CYS A 121 -71.92 20.22 31.20
C CYS A 121 -71.00 21.48 31.23
N GLY A 122 -70.92 22.33 30.19
CA GLY A 122 -71.41 22.24 28.80
C GLY A 122 -71.43 23.62 28.11
N GLY A 123 -70.92 23.74 26.87
CA GLY A 123 -70.94 25.01 26.11
C GLY A 123 -69.96 25.06 24.91
N TRP A 124 -70.33 25.78 23.85
CA TRP A 124 -69.55 25.97 22.61
C TRP A 124 -69.43 27.48 22.27
N TRP A 125 -68.54 27.80 21.32
CA TRP A 125 -68.25 29.15 20.76
C TRP A 125 -67.49 30.11 21.70
N SER A 126 -66.54 30.92 21.24
CA SER A 126 -65.99 31.13 19.87
C SER A 126 -64.45 31.32 19.89
N ARG A 127 -63.81 31.32 18.71
CA ARG A 127 -62.35 31.56 18.55
C ARG A 127 -62.05 33.05 18.33
N ARG A 128 -61.06 33.60 19.05
CA ARG A 128 -59.84 34.17 18.44
C ARG A 128 -58.73 34.44 19.45
N ASP A 129 -57.53 34.60 18.89
CA ASP A 129 -56.19 34.61 19.49
C ASP A 129 -55.99 35.28 20.86
N GLN A 130 -55.24 34.58 21.72
CA GLN A 130 -53.93 35.08 22.15
C GLN A 130 -52.93 33.94 22.40
N ARG A 131 -51.65 34.17 22.07
CA ARG A 131 -50.59 33.16 22.10
C ARG A 131 -49.99 32.98 23.50
N ALA A 132 -50.53 32.07 24.30
CA ALA A 132 -49.82 31.53 25.46
C ALA A 132 -48.74 30.55 24.99
N ARG A 133 -47.48 31.01 24.88
CA ARG A 133 -46.32 30.11 24.70
C ARG A 133 -46.10 29.33 26.00
N PHE A 134 -46.64 28.12 26.09
CA PHE A 134 -46.20 27.17 27.09
C PHE A 134 -44.76 26.74 26.78
N SER A 135 -43.82 27.42 27.42
CA SER A 135 -42.42 27.03 27.48
C SER A 135 -42.33 25.73 28.30
N VAL A 136 -42.59 24.59 27.67
CA VAL A 136 -42.13 23.31 28.18
C VAL A 136 -40.61 23.40 28.20
N SER A 137 -40.05 23.68 29.38
CA SER A 137 -38.61 23.63 29.60
C SER A 137 -38.20 22.17 29.48
N ALA A 138 -37.85 21.75 28.27
CA ALA A 138 -37.30 20.43 28.02
C ALA A 138 -36.07 20.29 28.90
N CYS A 139 -36.17 19.42 29.90
CA CYS A 139 -35.06 19.15 30.81
C CYS A 139 -33.97 18.46 29.98
N LEU A 140 -33.00 19.25 29.52
CA LEU A 140 -31.88 18.78 28.71
C LEU A 140 -31.12 17.73 29.53
N MET A 141 -31.39 16.46 29.25
CA MET A 141 -30.58 15.38 29.76
C MET A 141 -29.17 15.52 29.18
N GLU A 142 -28.17 15.45 30.05
CA GLU A 142 -26.78 15.33 29.60
C GLU A 142 -26.67 14.06 28.73
N PRO A 143 -26.03 14.12 27.54
CA PRO A 143 -25.92 12.97 26.66
C PRO A 143 -25.25 11.78 27.36
N ARG A 144 -25.85 10.59 27.21
CA ARG A 144 -25.41 9.35 27.85
C ARG A 144 -25.00 8.35 26.81
N LEU A 145 -23.71 8.04 26.80
CA LEU A 145 -23.16 6.91 26.07
C LEU A 145 -23.42 5.60 26.83
N SER A 146 -23.85 4.55 26.13
CA SER A 146 -23.98 3.20 26.67
C SER A 146 -23.36 2.16 25.74
N PHE A 147 -22.99 1.03 26.33
CA PHE A 147 -22.43 -0.14 25.66
C PHE A 147 -23.32 -1.36 25.92
N SER A 148 -23.39 -2.29 24.97
CA SER A 148 -23.94 -3.63 25.23
C SER A 148 -23.00 -4.71 24.66
N PRO A 149 -22.46 -5.61 25.51
CA PRO A 149 -22.57 -5.64 26.98
C PRO A 149 -21.95 -4.39 27.66
N PRO A 150 -22.37 -4.02 28.88
CA PRO A 150 -22.06 -2.71 29.47
C PRO A 150 -20.68 -2.57 30.12
N ASP A 151 -20.17 -3.61 30.78
CA ASP A 151 -18.95 -3.52 31.59
C ASP A 151 -17.67 -3.84 30.79
N HIS A 152 -17.74 -4.93 30.00
CA HIS A 152 -16.62 -5.48 29.24
C HIS A 152 -17.13 -6.49 28.21
N SER A 153 -16.29 -6.83 27.23
CA SER A 153 -16.50 -7.94 26.28
C SER A 153 -15.18 -8.54 25.84
N LEU A 154 -15.21 -9.69 25.15
CA LEU A 154 -14.02 -10.20 24.49
C LEU A 154 -13.63 -9.32 23.28
N PHE A 155 -12.35 -9.29 22.94
CA PHE A 155 -11.81 -8.47 21.86
C PHE A 155 -12.34 -8.86 20.46
N ASP A 156 -12.78 -10.10 20.29
CA ASP A 156 -13.37 -10.66 19.06
C ASP A 156 -14.91 -10.59 19.01
N GLN A 157 -15.57 -10.27 20.12
CA GLN A 157 -17.04 -10.11 20.16
C GLN A 157 -17.49 -8.76 19.60
N PRO A 158 -18.68 -8.66 18.97
CA PRO A 158 -19.32 -7.38 18.70
C PRO A 158 -19.52 -6.54 19.96
N LEU A 159 -19.67 -5.23 19.77
CA LEU A 159 -20.00 -4.26 20.82
C LEU A 159 -21.09 -3.34 20.29
N ALA A 160 -22.29 -3.39 20.85
CA ALA A 160 -23.30 -2.38 20.54
C ALA A 160 -22.96 -1.08 21.26
N ILE A 161 -23.14 0.04 20.57
CA ILE A 161 -22.84 1.39 21.05
C ILE A 161 -24.07 2.24 20.78
N SER A 162 -24.56 2.96 21.80
CA SER A 162 -25.65 3.92 21.63
C SER A 162 -25.47 5.17 22.49
N VAL A 163 -26.04 6.29 22.04
CA VAL A 163 -26.07 7.56 22.78
C VAL A 163 -27.53 8.00 22.91
N GLU A 164 -27.97 8.33 24.13
CA GLU A 164 -29.27 8.95 24.40
C GLU A 164 -29.08 10.39 24.93
N GLY A 165 -30.13 11.22 24.88
CA GLY A 165 -30.10 12.58 25.43
C GLY A 165 -29.46 13.63 24.52
N LEU A 166 -29.25 13.32 23.24
CA LEU A 166 -28.91 14.34 22.24
C LEU A 166 -30.13 15.22 21.93
N ARG A 167 -29.93 16.38 21.30
CA ARG A 167 -31.05 17.14 20.73
C ARG A 167 -31.59 16.35 19.52
N PRO A 168 -32.91 16.38 19.21
CA PRO A 168 -33.46 15.75 18.02
C PRO A 168 -32.71 16.16 16.75
N GLU A 169 -32.42 15.19 15.88
CA GLU A 169 -31.67 15.36 14.61
C GLU A 169 -30.26 15.96 14.74
N GLN A 170 -29.70 16.04 15.96
CA GLN A 170 -28.38 16.61 16.22
C GLN A 170 -27.27 15.80 15.54
N GLU A 171 -26.33 16.52 14.91
CA GLU A 171 -25.08 15.92 14.45
C GLU A 171 -24.01 15.92 15.55
N VAL A 172 -23.34 14.77 15.68
CA VAL A 172 -22.24 14.54 16.62
C VAL A 172 -21.08 13.85 15.92
N GLY A 173 -19.87 14.12 16.40
CA GLY A 173 -18.72 13.26 16.18
C GLY A 173 -18.65 12.19 17.27
N LEU A 174 -18.36 10.96 16.89
CA LEU A 174 -17.94 9.90 17.80
C LEU A 174 -16.46 9.62 17.53
N ARG A 175 -15.62 9.75 18.56
CA ARG A 175 -14.21 9.37 18.53
C ARG A 175 -14.00 8.13 19.40
N ALA A 176 -13.37 7.11 18.83
CA ALA A 176 -12.83 5.98 19.59
C ALA A 176 -11.31 6.07 19.65
N SER A 177 -10.73 5.67 20.77
CA SER A 177 -9.29 5.55 20.90
C SER A 177 -8.89 4.50 21.95
N LEU A 178 -7.68 3.97 21.83
CA LEU A 178 -7.08 3.11 22.84
C LEU A 178 -5.56 3.31 22.87
N GLU A 179 -4.93 2.88 23.95
CA GLU A 179 -3.47 2.87 24.10
C GLU A 179 -2.96 1.43 24.17
N ASP A 180 -1.87 1.14 23.45
CA ASP A 180 -1.27 -0.19 23.41
C ASP A 180 -0.23 -0.42 24.52
N GLU A 181 0.31 -1.63 24.62
CA GLU A 181 1.28 -2.00 25.68
C GLU A 181 2.66 -1.30 25.55
N ARG A 182 2.83 -0.41 24.57
CA ARG A 182 4.02 0.45 24.40
C ARG A 182 3.72 1.94 24.63
N GLY A 183 2.49 2.32 24.95
CA GLY A 183 2.07 3.72 25.00
C GLY A 183 1.85 4.33 23.62
N GLU A 184 1.64 3.53 22.57
CA GLU A 184 1.23 4.05 21.27
C GLU A 184 -0.31 4.14 21.21
N ARG A 185 -0.83 5.35 20.98
CA ARG A 185 -2.27 5.62 20.91
C ARG A 185 -2.82 5.42 19.50
N PHE A 186 -3.95 4.74 19.42
CA PHE A 186 -4.74 4.50 18.21
C PHE A 186 -6.06 5.27 18.31
N GLU A 187 -6.56 5.80 17.20
CA GLU A 187 -7.76 6.63 17.12
C GLU A 187 -8.58 6.32 15.85
N SER A 188 -9.88 6.47 15.93
CA SER A 188 -10.82 6.50 14.80
C SER A 188 -11.92 7.54 15.07
N ARG A 189 -12.60 8.00 14.03
CA ARG A 189 -13.70 8.96 14.17
C ARG A 189 -14.79 8.76 13.12
N ALA A 190 -16.05 8.95 13.49
CA ALA A 190 -17.15 9.00 12.53
C ALA A 190 -18.20 10.03 12.96
N PHE A 191 -18.88 10.62 11.99
CA PHE A 191 -19.95 11.58 12.22
C PHE A 191 -21.30 10.89 12.12
N TYR A 192 -22.28 11.30 12.92
CA TYR A 192 -23.61 10.68 12.95
C TYR A 192 -24.69 11.74 13.19
N ARG A 193 -25.93 11.41 12.82
CA ARG A 193 -27.13 12.16 13.20
C ARG A 193 -27.96 11.35 14.20
N ALA A 194 -28.45 12.01 15.25
CA ALA A 194 -29.47 11.46 16.14
C ALA A 194 -30.83 11.34 15.42
N ASP A 195 -31.73 10.53 15.96
CA ASP A 195 -33.13 10.46 15.54
C ASP A 195 -33.97 11.62 16.09
N GLY A 196 -35.28 11.60 15.80
CA GLY A 196 -36.24 12.60 16.28
C GLY A 196 -36.52 12.55 17.80
N GLU A 197 -36.08 11.51 18.51
CA GLU A 197 -36.16 11.41 19.98
C GLU A 197 -34.82 11.75 20.66
N GLY A 198 -33.76 12.08 19.89
CA GLY A 198 -32.44 12.38 20.43
C GLY A 198 -31.62 11.14 20.79
N ARG A 199 -31.91 9.99 20.18
CA ARG A 199 -31.09 8.76 20.29
C ARG A 199 -30.20 8.55 19.07
N LEU A 200 -29.14 7.79 19.27
CA LEU A 200 -28.21 7.33 18.25
C LEU A 200 -27.84 5.87 18.56
N ASP A 201 -28.21 4.94 17.68
CA ASP A 201 -27.86 3.51 17.78
C ASP A 201 -26.99 3.15 16.57
N LEU A 202 -25.73 2.75 16.80
CA LEU A 202 -24.80 2.48 15.69
C LEU A 202 -25.17 1.21 14.89
N GLN A 203 -26.14 0.41 15.35
CA GLN A 203 -26.73 -0.68 14.57
C GLN A 203 -27.78 -0.20 13.55
N ARG A 204 -28.18 1.09 13.59
CA ARG A 204 -29.27 1.65 12.78
C ARG A 204 -28.91 2.96 12.08
N SER A 205 -28.11 3.79 12.72
CA SER A 205 -27.68 5.10 12.20
C SER A 205 -26.36 4.95 11.42
N PRO A 206 -26.36 5.17 10.09
CA PRO A 206 -25.13 5.14 9.31
C PRO A 206 -24.21 6.32 9.65
N ALA A 207 -22.90 6.08 9.57
CA ALA A 207 -21.89 7.10 9.65
C ALA A 207 -21.93 8.01 8.40
N LEU A 208 -21.94 9.32 8.65
CA LEU A 208 -21.85 10.38 7.65
C LEU A 208 -20.41 10.54 7.14
N GLU A 209 -20.25 11.17 5.99
CA GLU A 209 -18.94 11.41 5.36
C GLU A 209 -18.04 12.37 6.17
N GLY A 210 -16.73 12.27 5.94
CA GLY A 210 -15.66 12.99 6.66
C GLY A 210 -15.03 12.24 7.84
N GLY A 211 -15.59 11.08 8.21
CA GLY A 211 -15.00 10.15 9.19
C GLY A 211 -13.81 9.35 8.65
N THR A 212 -13.25 8.47 9.48
CA THR A 212 -12.33 7.38 9.05
C THR A 212 -13.06 6.26 8.30
N PHE A 213 -14.40 6.26 8.32
CA PHE A 213 -15.31 5.43 7.53
C PHE A 213 -16.67 6.16 7.40
N SER A 214 -17.54 5.66 6.54
CA SER A 214 -18.94 6.06 6.39
C SER A 214 -19.84 4.84 6.13
N GLY A 215 -21.16 5.00 6.17
CA GLY A 215 -22.13 3.91 5.98
C GLY A 215 -22.56 3.22 7.29
N LEU A 216 -23.39 2.19 7.18
CA LEU A 216 -23.96 1.47 8.34
C LEU A 216 -22.96 0.44 8.88
N GLU A 217 -21.99 0.94 9.66
CA GLU A 217 -20.84 0.19 10.16
C GLU A 217 -20.79 0.17 11.70
N PRO A 218 -21.54 -0.74 12.38
CA PRO A 218 -21.71 -0.69 13.83
C PRO A 218 -20.41 -0.92 14.61
N MET A 219 -19.45 -1.61 13.98
CA MET A 219 -18.11 -1.86 14.52
C MET A 219 -17.02 -0.97 13.92
N GLY A 220 -17.39 0.00 13.06
CA GLY A 220 -16.44 0.84 12.32
C GLY A 220 -15.47 1.60 13.22
N LEU A 221 -15.95 2.09 14.36
CA LEU A 221 -15.12 2.76 15.36
C LEU A 221 -14.01 1.87 15.95
N LEU A 222 -14.15 0.54 15.88
CA LEU A 222 -13.15 -0.42 16.36
C LEU A 222 -12.27 -0.96 15.21
N TRP A 223 -12.84 -1.24 14.03
CA TRP A 223 -12.02 -1.74 12.90
C TRP A 223 -11.21 -0.63 12.22
N ALA A 224 -11.67 0.63 12.22
CA ALA A 224 -10.97 1.77 11.63
C ALA A 224 -9.95 2.45 12.56
N LEU A 225 -9.51 1.80 13.65
CA LEU A 225 -8.50 2.34 14.56
C LEU A 225 -7.13 2.43 13.90
N GLN A 226 -6.67 3.65 13.65
CA GLN A 226 -5.37 3.96 13.05
C GLN A 226 -4.40 4.50 14.11
N PRO A 227 -3.08 4.23 14.02
CA PRO A 227 -2.12 4.77 14.98
C PRO A 227 -1.92 6.28 14.76
N LEU A 228 -1.86 7.06 15.85
CA LEU A 228 -1.55 8.50 15.77
C LEU A 228 -0.11 8.79 15.29
N LYS A 229 0.77 7.79 15.31
CA LYS A 229 2.09 7.84 14.64
C LYS A 229 2.09 6.83 13.48
N PRO A 230 2.36 7.25 12.23
CA PRO A 230 2.42 6.33 11.09
C PRO A 230 3.34 5.12 11.33
N LEU A 231 3.03 4.01 10.63
CA LEU A 231 3.78 2.76 10.65
C LEU A 231 3.90 2.05 12.02
N ARG A 232 3.10 2.43 13.03
CA ARG A 232 2.99 1.68 14.29
C ARG A 232 1.98 0.53 14.18
N ARG A 233 2.44 -0.69 14.46
CA ARG A 233 1.57 -1.86 14.62
C ARG A 233 1.12 -1.96 16.08
N LEU A 234 -0.18 -2.16 16.30
CA LEU A 234 -0.77 -2.44 17.61
C LEU A 234 -0.07 -3.62 18.30
N VAL A 235 0.29 -3.47 19.58
CA VAL A 235 0.94 -4.52 20.38
C VAL A 235 0.07 -4.97 21.55
N LYS A 236 -0.26 -6.26 21.51
CA LYS A 236 -0.78 -7.05 22.63
C LYS A 236 0.19 -8.20 22.91
N ARG A 237 0.61 -8.37 24.16
CA ARG A 237 1.43 -9.48 24.68
C ARG A 237 0.85 -10.01 25.99
N ASP A 238 0.39 -9.13 26.87
CA ASP A 238 -0.26 -9.50 28.13
C ASP A 238 -1.76 -9.75 27.91
N VAL A 239 -2.13 -11.02 27.74
CA VAL A 239 -3.52 -11.44 27.48
C VAL A 239 -4.43 -11.41 28.71
N GLU A 240 -3.87 -11.21 29.90
CA GLU A 240 -4.62 -11.14 31.16
C GLU A 240 -5.18 -9.71 31.38
N ARG A 241 -4.51 -8.69 30.84
CA ARG A 241 -5.02 -7.31 30.79
C ARG A 241 -5.92 -7.05 29.56
N PRO A 242 -7.04 -6.32 29.68
CA PRO A 242 -7.81 -5.86 28.52
C PRO A 242 -7.07 -4.78 27.72
N PHE A 243 -7.57 -4.46 26.52
CA PHE A 243 -7.44 -3.11 25.98
C PHE A 243 -8.63 -2.27 26.49
N ARG A 244 -8.35 -1.10 27.07
CA ARG A 244 -9.39 -0.16 27.48
C ARG A 244 -9.72 0.76 26.31
N LEU A 245 -10.90 0.60 25.73
CA LEU A 245 -11.43 1.50 24.72
C LEU A 245 -11.94 2.78 25.42
N GLU A 246 -11.49 3.93 24.97
CA GLU A 246 -12.01 5.25 25.32
C GLU A 246 -12.91 5.74 24.17
N LEU A 247 -14.15 6.12 24.47
CA LEU A 247 -15.09 6.65 23.48
C LEU A 247 -15.63 8.01 23.93
N GLU A 248 -15.57 8.99 23.03
CA GLU A 248 -16.03 10.37 23.25
C GLU A 248 -17.11 10.75 22.22
N VAL A 249 -18.20 11.35 22.71
CA VAL A 249 -19.19 12.03 21.89
C VAL A 249 -18.85 13.52 21.89
N LEU A 250 -18.74 14.11 20.71
CA LEU A 250 -18.22 15.45 20.47
C LEU A 250 -19.27 16.27 19.70
N GLU A 251 -19.45 17.55 20.04
CA GLU A 251 -20.33 18.41 19.23
C GLU A 251 -19.69 18.74 17.87
N ARG A 252 -20.43 18.53 16.77
CA ARG A 252 -19.96 18.81 15.41
C ARG A 252 -20.02 20.32 15.12
N GLN A 253 -18.94 20.89 14.60
CA GLN A 253 -18.90 22.28 14.14
C GLN A 253 -18.41 22.32 12.69
N GLY A 254 -19.36 22.26 11.75
CA GLY A 254 -19.06 22.12 10.31
C GLY A 254 -18.31 20.81 10.04
N GLU A 255 -17.17 20.90 9.36
CA GLU A 255 -16.31 19.75 9.04
C GLU A 255 -15.35 19.38 10.19
N SER A 256 -15.31 20.17 11.28
CA SER A 256 -14.32 20.03 12.36
C SER A 256 -14.90 19.45 13.65
N LEU A 257 -14.01 18.76 14.39
CA LEU A 257 -14.21 18.34 15.78
C LEU A 257 -13.66 19.40 16.75
N SER A 258 -14.20 20.62 16.69
CA SER A 258 -13.86 21.73 17.59
C SER A 258 -14.87 21.95 18.73
N GLY A 259 -15.94 21.17 18.80
CA GLY A 259 -16.93 21.22 19.88
C GLY A 259 -16.46 20.54 21.17
N GLY A 260 -17.17 20.82 22.27
CA GLY A 260 -16.92 20.20 23.56
C GLY A 260 -17.27 18.70 23.60
N VAL A 261 -16.72 17.99 24.58
CA VAL A 261 -17.09 16.60 24.88
C VAL A 261 -18.49 16.61 25.50
N LEU A 262 -19.46 16.04 24.79
CA LEU A 262 -20.86 15.90 25.20
C LEU A 262 -21.08 14.70 26.13
N ALA A 263 -20.35 13.60 25.87
CA ALA A 263 -20.34 12.40 26.71
C ALA A 263 -18.99 11.68 26.56
N LYS A 264 -18.59 10.94 27.60
CA LYS A 264 -17.39 10.10 27.58
C LYS A 264 -17.64 8.79 28.32
N GLY A 265 -17.15 7.69 27.77
CA GLY A 265 -17.24 6.36 28.36
C GLY A 265 -16.01 5.51 28.07
N PHE A 266 -15.91 4.40 28.79
CA PHE A 266 -14.84 3.43 28.65
C PHE A 266 -15.40 2.02 28.60
N HIS A 267 -14.80 1.15 27.78
CA HIS A 267 -15.20 -0.25 27.67
C HIS A 267 -13.98 -1.17 27.61
N ASP A 268 -13.92 -2.19 28.46
CA ASP A 268 -12.79 -3.10 28.53
C ASP A 268 -12.95 -4.28 27.55
N ARG A 269 -12.02 -4.36 26.58
CA ARG A 269 -11.92 -5.44 25.59
C ARG A 269 -10.92 -6.49 26.10
N ARG A 270 -11.42 -7.53 26.77
CA ARG A 270 -10.65 -8.65 27.34
C ARG A 270 -10.16 -9.62 26.26
N PHE A 271 -9.10 -10.36 26.54
CA PHE A 271 -8.55 -11.39 25.65
C PHE A 271 -8.77 -12.80 26.20
N LEU A 272 -8.52 -12.98 27.51
CA LEU A 272 -8.89 -14.18 28.25
C LEU A 272 -10.35 -14.07 28.73
N GLY A 273 -11.18 -15.07 28.42
CA GLY A 273 -12.55 -15.20 28.91
C GLY A 273 -12.65 -15.92 30.25
N ASP A 274 -13.76 -15.71 30.94
CA ASP A 274 -13.97 -16.20 32.31
C ASP A 274 -13.86 -17.74 32.38
N GLY A 275 -12.95 -18.23 33.22
CA GLY A 275 -12.68 -19.66 33.40
C GLY A 275 -11.76 -20.31 32.36
N VAL A 276 -11.30 -19.60 31.33
CA VAL A 276 -10.19 -20.07 30.47
C VAL A 276 -8.90 -20.05 31.29
N LYS A 277 -8.18 -21.17 31.32
CA LYS A 277 -6.90 -21.29 32.03
C LYS A 277 -5.75 -21.04 31.09
N ARG A 278 -4.84 -20.14 31.50
CA ARG A 278 -3.55 -19.91 30.86
C ARG A 278 -2.48 -20.72 31.59
N ILE A 279 -1.87 -21.69 30.90
CA ILE A 279 -0.95 -22.68 31.49
C ILE A 279 0.38 -22.64 30.71
N PRO A 280 1.44 -22.01 31.24
CA PRO A 280 2.77 -22.06 30.62
C PRO A 280 3.36 -23.47 30.61
N VAL A 281 3.87 -23.90 29.45
CA VAL A 281 4.39 -25.25 29.18
C VAL A 281 5.90 -25.18 28.93
N ARG A 282 6.67 -25.90 29.76
CA ARG A 282 8.11 -26.12 29.61
C ARG A 282 8.45 -27.60 29.79
N GLU A 283 7.84 -28.46 28.97
CA GLU A 283 8.08 -29.91 28.97
C GLU A 283 9.04 -30.26 27.83
N GLY A 284 10.12 -30.99 28.12
CA GLY A 284 11.16 -31.30 27.13
C GLY A 284 11.77 -30.03 26.52
N SER A 285 11.84 -29.96 25.20
CA SER A 285 12.27 -28.76 24.47
C SER A 285 11.17 -27.70 24.31
N ILE A 286 9.89 -28.08 24.47
CA ILE A 286 8.72 -27.25 24.17
C ILE A 286 8.72 -25.98 25.03
N ARG A 287 8.55 -24.80 24.42
CA ARG A 287 8.28 -23.53 25.12
C ARG A 287 7.01 -22.93 24.56
N ALA A 288 5.93 -23.03 25.33
CA ALA A 288 4.60 -22.74 24.86
C ALA A 288 3.68 -22.26 25.99
N THR A 289 2.48 -21.81 25.64
CA THR A 289 1.40 -21.55 26.60
C THR A 289 0.15 -22.28 26.12
N LEU A 290 -0.35 -23.23 26.92
CA LEU A 290 -1.61 -23.92 26.69
C LEU A 290 -2.76 -23.09 27.26
N PHE A 291 -3.72 -22.75 26.41
CA PHE A 291 -5.00 -22.18 26.80
C PHE A 291 -6.06 -23.28 26.83
N GLN A 292 -6.56 -23.59 28.03
CA GLN A 292 -7.62 -24.57 28.25
C GLN A 292 -8.97 -23.84 28.43
N PRO A 293 -10.02 -24.17 27.65
CA PRO A 293 -11.37 -23.64 27.85
C PRO A 293 -11.97 -23.98 29.23
N PRO A 294 -12.99 -23.22 29.69
CA PRO A 294 -13.75 -23.59 30.88
C PRO A 294 -14.43 -24.96 30.73
N GLY A 295 -14.57 -25.68 31.86
CA GLY A 295 -15.20 -26.99 31.92
C GLY A 295 -14.21 -28.16 32.11
N LYS A 296 -14.73 -29.39 32.02
CA LYS A 296 -13.97 -30.62 32.29
C LYS A 296 -13.22 -31.18 31.06
N GLY A 297 -13.55 -30.74 29.85
CA GLY A 297 -13.04 -31.33 28.61
C GLY A 297 -13.57 -32.76 28.35
N PRO A 298 -12.96 -33.52 27.44
CA PRO A 298 -11.84 -33.12 26.58
C PRO A 298 -12.27 -32.26 25.39
N PHE A 299 -11.41 -31.32 24.99
CA PHE A 299 -11.63 -30.31 23.95
C PHE A 299 -10.89 -30.68 22.66
N PRO A 300 -11.31 -30.20 21.48
CA PRO A 300 -10.49 -30.31 20.27
C PRO A 300 -9.18 -29.52 20.46
N GLY A 301 -8.04 -30.17 20.22
CA GLY A 301 -6.72 -29.57 20.39
C GLY A 301 -6.22 -28.89 19.11
N ILE A 302 -5.59 -27.73 19.24
CA ILE A 302 -4.93 -27.01 18.15
C ILE A 302 -3.55 -26.50 18.59
N ILE A 303 -2.53 -26.62 17.75
CA ILE A 303 -1.27 -25.88 17.92
C ILE A 303 -1.32 -24.61 17.08
N HIS A 304 -1.14 -23.45 17.72
CA HIS A 304 -1.02 -22.15 17.06
C HIS A 304 0.46 -21.77 16.89
N ILE A 305 0.89 -21.61 15.64
CA ILE A 305 2.28 -21.32 15.27
C ILE A 305 2.38 -19.91 14.68
N PRO A 306 3.15 -18.99 15.28
CA PRO A 306 3.22 -17.61 14.83
C PRO A 306 4.08 -17.43 13.57
N GLY A 307 3.87 -16.30 12.89
CA GLY A 307 4.75 -15.84 11.83
C GLY A 307 6.11 -15.35 12.34
N THR A 308 6.96 -14.84 11.45
CA THR A 308 8.26 -14.30 11.83
C THR A 308 8.13 -13.08 12.75
N GLY A 309 8.79 -13.11 13.90
CA GLY A 309 8.80 -12.03 14.89
C GLY A 309 9.46 -12.41 16.21
N GLY A 310 9.51 -13.71 16.55
CA GLY A 310 10.07 -14.22 17.79
C GLY A 310 9.17 -13.99 19.01
N GLY A 311 9.53 -14.64 20.11
CA GLY A 311 8.70 -14.69 21.31
C GLY A 311 7.45 -15.55 21.13
N ILE A 312 6.52 -15.44 22.08
CA ILE A 312 5.22 -16.09 22.05
C ILE A 312 4.11 -15.03 21.82
N PRO A 313 3.35 -15.09 20.71
CA PRO A 313 2.16 -14.25 20.51
C PRO A 313 0.91 -15.00 20.96
N GLU A 314 0.45 -14.72 22.17
CA GLU A 314 -0.64 -15.44 22.82
C GLU A 314 -2.05 -14.93 22.48
N SER A 315 -2.18 -13.69 21.99
CA SER A 315 -3.49 -13.01 21.84
C SER A 315 -4.48 -13.74 20.92
N SER A 316 -4.02 -14.31 19.80
CA SER A 316 -4.89 -15.13 18.93
C SER A 316 -5.24 -16.48 19.57
N ALA A 317 -4.33 -17.04 20.38
CA ALA A 317 -4.50 -18.35 20.99
C ALA A 317 -5.50 -18.33 22.16
N CYS A 318 -5.44 -17.31 23.03
CA CYS A 318 -6.41 -17.17 24.11
C CYS A 318 -7.81 -16.86 23.59
N LEU A 319 -7.94 -16.05 22.53
CA LEU A 319 -9.24 -15.74 21.93
C LEU A 319 -9.93 -17.00 21.38
N MET A 320 -9.22 -17.85 20.64
CA MET A 320 -9.77 -19.13 20.17
C MET A 320 -10.15 -20.09 21.30
N ALA A 321 -9.45 -20.05 22.44
CA ALA A 321 -9.79 -20.91 23.59
C ALA A 321 -11.12 -20.52 24.26
N ASN A 322 -11.56 -19.26 24.12
CA ASN A 322 -12.90 -18.83 24.53
C ASN A 322 -14.01 -19.59 23.75
N HIS A 323 -13.71 -20.10 22.54
CA HIS A 323 -14.64 -20.84 21.67
C HIS A 323 -14.54 -22.37 21.84
N GLY A 324 -13.97 -22.87 22.94
CA GLY A 324 -14.03 -24.29 23.30
C GLY A 324 -12.90 -25.18 22.75
N PHE A 325 -11.82 -24.58 22.25
CA PHE A 325 -10.63 -25.30 21.75
C PHE A 325 -9.47 -25.26 22.75
N ALA A 326 -8.76 -26.36 22.93
CA ALA A 326 -7.49 -26.36 23.69
C ALA A 326 -6.36 -25.90 22.78
N ILE A 327 -5.85 -24.68 22.98
CA ILE A 327 -4.86 -24.06 22.08
C ILE A 327 -3.47 -24.05 22.72
N LEU A 328 -2.49 -24.71 22.09
CA LEU A 328 -1.08 -24.53 22.42
C LEU A 328 -0.48 -23.40 21.58
N ALA A 329 -0.23 -22.24 22.18
CA ALA A 329 0.59 -21.19 21.57
C ALA A 329 2.06 -21.62 21.60
N LEU A 330 2.61 -22.03 20.45
CA LEU A 330 3.96 -22.59 20.37
C LEU A 330 4.98 -21.53 19.92
N ALA A 331 5.97 -21.21 20.75
CA ALA A 331 7.17 -20.53 20.28
C ALA A 331 8.11 -21.54 19.62
N TYR A 332 8.93 -21.09 18.66
CA TYR A 332 9.92 -21.95 17.99
C TYR A 332 11.28 -21.27 17.77
N TYR A 333 11.40 -19.98 18.07
CA TYR A 333 12.67 -19.25 18.15
C TYR A 333 12.50 -17.93 18.93
N GLY A 334 13.60 -17.38 19.43
CA GLY A 334 13.63 -16.05 20.06
C GLY A 334 12.75 -15.92 21.31
N TYR A 335 12.60 -17.00 22.07
CA TYR A 335 11.80 -17.06 23.30
C TYR A 335 12.48 -17.96 24.33
N GLU A 336 12.54 -17.52 25.59
CA GLU A 336 13.21 -18.21 26.70
C GLU A 336 14.62 -18.72 26.32
N ASP A 337 14.84 -20.03 26.29
CA ASP A 337 16.08 -20.73 25.94
C ASP A 337 16.11 -21.28 24.50
N LEU A 338 15.06 -21.05 23.69
CA LEU A 338 15.02 -21.46 22.27
C LEU A 338 16.08 -20.73 21.42
N PRO A 339 16.46 -21.29 20.24
CA PRO A 339 17.39 -20.65 19.32
C PRO A 339 17.04 -19.19 19.04
N LYS A 340 18.03 -18.29 19.15
CA LYS A 340 17.80 -16.84 18.99
C LYS A 340 17.47 -16.43 17.54
N ASP A 341 17.98 -17.17 16.56
CA ASP A 341 17.89 -16.87 15.13
C ASP A 341 17.14 -17.97 14.36
N MET A 342 16.43 -17.59 13.30
CA MET A 342 15.80 -18.50 12.33
C MET A 342 16.83 -19.13 11.36
N LYS A 343 17.81 -19.89 11.87
CA LYS A 343 18.89 -20.48 11.04
C LYS A 343 18.49 -21.80 10.38
N GLU A 344 17.81 -22.65 11.13
CA GLU A 344 17.41 -24.03 10.82
C GLU A 344 16.26 -24.41 11.78
N PHE A 345 15.41 -25.36 11.37
CA PHE A 345 14.29 -25.86 12.19
C PHE A 345 14.19 -27.38 12.03
N HIS A 346 14.20 -28.08 13.16
CA HIS A 346 14.05 -29.54 13.24
C HIS A 346 12.56 -29.84 13.45
N LEU A 347 11.96 -30.70 12.62
CA LEU A 347 10.51 -31.01 12.72
C LEU A 347 10.20 -31.85 13.96
N GLU A 348 11.20 -32.53 14.50
CA GLU A 348 11.24 -33.24 15.77
C GLU A 348 10.77 -32.35 16.94
N TYR A 349 11.13 -31.06 16.93
CA TYR A 349 10.64 -30.06 17.91
C TYR A 349 9.12 -29.90 17.87
N PHE A 350 8.57 -29.89 16.66
CA PHE A 350 7.14 -29.74 16.43
C PHE A 350 6.41 -31.07 16.66
N GLU A 351 7.08 -32.21 16.45
CA GLU A 351 6.59 -33.54 16.80
C GLU A 351 6.53 -33.76 18.32
N GLU A 352 7.48 -33.23 19.11
CA GLU A 352 7.36 -33.15 20.57
C GLU A 352 6.08 -32.39 20.96
N ALA A 353 5.82 -31.22 20.37
CA ALA A 353 4.62 -30.43 20.66
C ALA A 353 3.30 -31.11 20.22
N VAL A 354 3.29 -31.82 19.09
CA VAL A 354 2.16 -32.65 18.64
C VAL A 354 1.92 -33.79 19.63
N ASN A 355 2.96 -34.53 20.02
CA ASN A 355 2.86 -35.64 20.96
C ASN A 355 2.44 -35.19 22.37
N TYR A 356 2.91 -34.03 22.84
CA TYR A 356 2.44 -33.41 24.08
C TYR A 356 0.92 -33.17 24.02
N MET A 357 0.43 -32.50 22.97
CA MET A 357 -1.00 -32.22 22.81
C MET A 357 -1.86 -33.48 22.68
N LEU A 358 -1.37 -34.53 22.01
CA LEU A 358 -2.11 -35.79 21.87
C LEU A 358 -2.19 -36.60 23.17
N LYS A 359 -1.23 -36.44 24.09
CA LYS A 359 -1.20 -37.08 25.41
C LYS A 359 -1.90 -36.26 26.50
N HIS A 360 -2.08 -34.95 26.29
CA HIS A 360 -2.58 -34.05 27.32
C HIS A 360 -4.06 -34.35 27.65
N PRO A 361 -4.43 -34.60 28.93
CA PRO A 361 -5.70 -35.24 29.29
C PRO A 361 -6.97 -34.42 29.01
N VAL A 362 -6.84 -33.12 28.68
CA VAL A 362 -7.96 -32.26 28.29
C VAL A 362 -8.12 -32.14 26.76
N VAL A 363 -7.32 -32.87 25.97
CA VAL A 363 -7.39 -32.89 24.50
C VAL A 363 -8.08 -34.16 24.02
N LYS A 364 -8.97 -34.04 23.03
CA LYS A 364 -9.90 -35.11 22.61
C LYS A 364 -9.28 -36.20 21.73
N GLY A 365 -8.27 -35.87 20.93
CA GLY A 365 -7.74 -36.77 19.90
C GLY A 365 -8.79 -37.18 18.84
N PRO A 366 -8.50 -38.21 18.01
CA PRO A 366 -7.24 -38.96 17.92
C PRO A 366 -6.12 -38.19 17.19
N GLY A 367 -6.43 -37.02 16.64
CA GLY A 367 -5.48 -36.07 16.08
C GLY A 367 -5.83 -34.63 16.48
N ILE A 368 -4.96 -33.68 16.13
CA ILE A 368 -5.10 -32.25 16.44
C ILE A 368 -5.13 -31.37 15.18
N GLY A 369 -5.63 -30.14 15.32
CA GLY A 369 -5.50 -29.11 14.30
C GLY A 369 -4.17 -28.35 14.41
N LEU A 370 -3.74 -27.71 13.31
CA LEU A 370 -2.72 -26.67 13.34
C LEU A 370 -3.28 -25.36 12.78
N LEU A 371 -2.94 -24.22 13.38
CA LEU A 371 -3.18 -22.89 12.82
C LEU A 371 -1.85 -22.15 12.68
N GLY A 372 -1.55 -21.65 11.48
CA GLY A 372 -0.30 -20.96 11.20
C GLY A 372 -0.46 -19.73 10.32
N HIS A 373 0.13 -18.61 10.75
CA HIS A 373 0.20 -17.38 9.94
C HIS A 373 1.61 -17.17 9.36
N SER A 374 1.72 -16.81 8.09
CA SER A 374 3.00 -16.55 7.40
C SER A 374 3.96 -17.75 7.55
N LYS A 375 5.16 -17.58 8.14
CA LYS A 375 6.08 -18.70 8.41
C LYS A 375 5.46 -19.81 9.28
N GLY A 376 4.49 -19.47 10.14
CA GLY A 376 3.71 -20.46 10.87
C GLY A 376 2.88 -21.37 9.95
N GLY A 377 2.32 -20.84 8.85
CA GLY A 377 1.56 -21.63 7.87
C GLY A 377 2.45 -22.56 7.03
N ASP A 378 3.65 -22.10 6.68
CA ASP A 378 4.74 -22.90 6.08
C ASP A 378 5.16 -24.06 7.01
N LEU A 379 5.28 -23.79 8.32
CA LEU A 379 5.49 -24.82 9.34
C LEU A 379 4.28 -25.78 9.46
N CYS A 380 3.03 -25.30 9.42
CA CYS A 380 1.85 -26.17 9.44
C CYS A 380 1.78 -27.11 8.22
N ILE A 381 2.11 -26.61 7.02
CA ILE A 381 2.18 -27.41 5.78
C ILE A 381 3.30 -28.45 5.90
N SER A 382 4.47 -28.05 6.40
CA SER A 382 5.61 -28.95 6.64
C SER A 382 5.25 -30.05 7.64
N MET A 383 4.71 -29.69 8.80
CA MET A 383 4.27 -30.64 9.83
C MET A 383 3.23 -31.63 9.28
N ALA A 384 2.20 -31.15 8.58
CA ALA A 384 1.17 -32.04 8.01
C ALA A 384 1.68 -32.95 6.88
N SER A 385 2.79 -32.58 6.24
CA SER A 385 3.43 -33.40 5.19
C SER A 385 4.29 -34.54 5.75
N PHE A 386 4.96 -34.32 6.88
CA PHE A 386 5.95 -35.25 7.42
C PHE A 386 5.52 -35.98 8.71
N LEU A 387 4.78 -35.31 9.60
CA LEU A 387 4.41 -35.83 10.92
C LEU A 387 3.07 -36.59 10.91
N LYS A 388 2.75 -37.27 12.01
CA LYS A 388 1.46 -37.96 12.22
C LYS A 388 0.63 -37.26 13.30
N GLY A 389 -0.62 -37.66 13.45
CA GLY A 389 -1.54 -37.11 14.46
C GLY A 389 -2.12 -35.73 14.16
N ILE A 390 -1.92 -35.20 12.95
CA ILE A 390 -2.51 -33.95 12.47
C ILE A 390 -3.76 -34.26 11.65
N THR A 391 -4.92 -33.74 12.06
CA THR A 391 -6.22 -33.97 11.42
C THR A 391 -6.55 -32.91 10.37
N ALA A 392 -6.17 -31.66 10.62
CA ALA A 392 -6.46 -30.52 9.77
C ALA A 392 -5.44 -29.40 9.96
N ILE A 393 -5.25 -28.57 8.94
CA ILE A 393 -4.46 -27.34 9.03
C ILE A 393 -5.25 -26.13 8.53
N VAL A 394 -5.04 -24.99 9.17
CA VAL A 394 -5.48 -23.68 8.69
C VAL A 394 -4.22 -22.84 8.47
N THR A 395 -4.00 -22.41 7.23
CA THR A 395 -2.85 -21.59 6.83
C THR A 395 -3.34 -20.21 6.41
N VAL A 396 -2.78 -19.17 7.03
CA VAL A 396 -3.14 -17.77 6.77
C VAL A 396 -1.90 -17.09 6.17
N ASN A 397 -1.94 -16.82 4.86
CA ASN A 397 -0.82 -16.25 4.10
C ASN A 397 0.49 -17.06 4.25
N GLY A 398 0.39 -18.38 4.43
CA GLY A 398 1.54 -19.29 4.53
C GLY A 398 2.07 -19.74 3.17
N SER A 399 3.36 -20.09 3.13
CA SER A 399 4.05 -20.53 1.91
C SER A 399 4.06 -22.07 1.80
N ILE A 400 3.82 -22.60 0.60
CA ILE A 400 4.10 -24.01 0.27
C ILE A 400 5.60 -24.31 0.11
N ALA A 401 6.44 -23.28 -0.01
CA ALA A 401 7.88 -23.38 -0.13
C ALA A 401 8.57 -22.89 1.14
N ASN A 402 9.35 -23.77 1.79
CA ASN A 402 10.12 -23.46 2.99
C ASN A 402 11.22 -22.42 2.67
N PHE A 403 10.99 -21.17 3.06
CA PHE A 403 11.95 -20.07 2.84
C PHE A 403 12.85 -19.84 4.05
N ARG A 404 14.15 -19.63 3.79
CA ARG A 404 15.17 -19.28 4.78
C ARG A 404 15.42 -17.77 4.78
N ARG A 405 15.45 -17.14 5.96
CA ARG A 405 15.94 -15.76 6.08
C ARG A 405 17.47 -15.76 6.00
N SER A 406 18.04 -15.11 4.98
CA SER A 406 19.49 -14.97 4.85
C SER A 406 20.07 -14.17 6.03
N ALA A 407 21.13 -14.70 6.65
CA ALA A 407 21.79 -14.07 7.81
C ALA A 407 22.47 -12.73 7.45
N ASN A 408 22.71 -12.45 6.16
CA ASN A 408 23.34 -11.22 5.70
C ASN A 408 22.37 -10.04 5.54
N SER A 409 21.10 -10.16 5.95
CA SER A 409 20.05 -9.12 5.76
C SER A 409 20.25 -7.83 6.61
N ALA A 410 21.48 -7.49 6.99
CA ALA A 410 21.85 -6.28 7.73
C ALA A 410 22.55 -5.21 6.86
N ARG A 411 22.97 -5.56 5.63
CA ARG A 411 23.46 -4.61 4.61
C ARG A 411 23.01 -5.02 3.21
N SER A 412 22.75 -4.02 2.36
CA SER A 412 22.46 -4.09 0.92
C SER A 412 21.45 -5.16 0.45
N SER A 413 20.24 -4.71 0.12
CA SER A 413 19.21 -5.48 -0.57
C SER A 413 19.56 -5.70 -2.06
N GLY A 414 20.41 -6.68 -2.36
CA GLY A 414 20.66 -7.15 -3.73
C GLY A 414 19.67 -8.24 -4.14
N ILE A 415 18.94 -8.03 -5.24
CA ILE A 415 18.00 -9.01 -5.80
C ILE A 415 18.77 -10.00 -6.70
N LEU A 416 18.61 -11.30 -6.45
CA LEU A 416 19.04 -12.35 -7.38
C LEU A 416 17.90 -13.36 -7.60
N ARG A 417 17.45 -13.44 -8.86
CA ARG A 417 16.37 -14.32 -9.31
C ARG A 417 16.86 -15.77 -9.50
N GLN A 418 15.99 -16.73 -9.19
CA GLN A 418 15.91 -18.04 -9.86
C GLN A 418 14.42 -18.41 -10.04
N PRO A 419 14.05 -19.17 -11.09
CA PRO A 419 12.66 -19.29 -11.55
C PRO A 419 11.82 -20.26 -10.71
N SER A 420 10.50 -20.06 -10.72
CA SER A 420 9.53 -20.88 -9.98
C SER A 420 9.05 -22.10 -10.81
N MET A 421 8.69 -23.18 -10.12
CA MET A 421 8.39 -24.49 -10.73
C MET A 421 6.97 -24.59 -11.36
N TRP A 422 6.32 -23.46 -11.65
CA TRP A 422 4.89 -23.42 -12.03
C TRP A 422 4.59 -23.83 -13.48
N GLN A 423 5.58 -23.78 -14.38
CA GLN A 423 5.42 -24.16 -15.79
C GLN A 423 5.05 -25.64 -16.04
N ARG A 424 5.01 -26.50 -15.00
CA ARG A 424 4.75 -27.94 -15.13
C ARG A 424 3.34 -28.43 -14.77
N VAL A 425 2.48 -27.59 -14.19
CA VAL A 425 1.15 -28.03 -13.69
C VAL A 425 0.01 -27.69 -14.66
N MET A 426 0.01 -26.50 -15.27
CA MET A 426 -1.08 -26.06 -16.16
C MET A 426 -1.14 -26.81 -17.51
N GLY A 427 -0.08 -27.52 -17.89
CA GLY A 427 0.03 -28.23 -19.18
C GLY A 427 -0.65 -29.60 -19.28
N ARG A 428 -1.50 -30.00 -18.32
CA ARG A 428 -2.14 -31.35 -18.32
C ARG A 428 -3.65 -31.40 -18.04
N ALA A 429 -4.33 -30.28 -17.83
CA ALA A 429 -5.78 -30.25 -17.59
C ALA A 429 -6.64 -30.12 -18.86
N TRP A 430 -6.06 -29.64 -19.97
CA TRP A 430 -6.81 -29.27 -21.18
C TRP A 430 -6.71 -30.36 -22.26
N GLY A 431 -7.51 -31.42 -22.11
CA GLY A 431 -7.38 -32.63 -22.94
C GLY A 431 -8.62 -33.51 -23.09
N PHE A 432 -9.84 -33.02 -22.77
CA PHE A 432 -11.07 -33.80 -22.98
C PHE A 432 -11.85 -33.37 -24.22
N ARG A 433 -11.79 -34.23 -25.23
CA ARG A 433 -12.48 -34.12 -26.52
C ARG A 433 -13.94 -34.53 -26.35
N LEU A 434 -14.89 -33.58 -26.49
CA LEU A 434 -16.32 -33.92 -26.46
C LEU A 434 -16.66 -34.84 -27.65
N VAL A 435 -17.12 -36.05 -27.37
CA VAL A 435 -17.68 -36.97 -28.36
C VAL A 435 -19.20 -36.96 -28.19
N PHE A 436 -19.91 -36.59 -29.25
CA PHE A 436 -21.37 -36.66 -29.30
C PHE A 436 -21.83 -38.13 -29.37
N LEU A 437 -22.70 -38.53 -28.46
CA LEU A 437 -23.56 -39.71 -28.63
C LEU A 437 -25.01 -39.35 -28.30
N ARG A 438 -25.91 -39.62 -29.25
CA ARG A 438 -27.37 -39.56 -29.05
C ARG A 438 -27.84 -40.91 -28.50
N GLY A 439 -28.75 -40.87 -27.52
CA GLY A 439 -29.52 -42.02 -27.04
C GLY A 439 -30.95 -41.57 -26.71
N PRO A 440 -31.98 -42.42 -26.89
CA PRO A 440 -33.38 -42.02 -26.74
C PRO A 440 -33.81 -41.93 -25.28
N GLY A 441 -34.85 -41.13 -25.00
CA GLY A 441 -35.39 -40.92 -23.65
C GLY A 441 -36.80 -41.48 -23.47
N HIS A 442 -37.34 -41.32 -22.26
CA HIS A 442 -38.78 -41.38 -21.97
C HIS A 442 -39.15 -40.34 -20.88
N PRO A 443 -40.41 -39.88 -20.80
CA PRO A 443 -40.77 -38.64 -20.10
C PRO A 443 -41.25 -38.85 -18.66
N LEU A 444 -40.99 -37.86 -17.79
CA LEU A 444 -41.69 -37.68 -16.52
C LEU A 444 -42.29 -36.28 -16.38
N LYS A 445 -43.34 -36.18 -15.57
CA LYS A 445 -44.40 -35.16 -15.72
C LYS A 445 -43.98 -33.75 -15.30
N ARG A 446 -44.44 -32.80 -16.11
CA ARG A 446 -44.41 -31.35 -15.90
C ARG A 446 -45.10 -30.98 -14.58
N ILE A 447 -44.34 -30.45 -13.62
CA ILE A 447 -44.88 -29.59 -12.55
C ILE A 447 -44.71 -28.14 -13.02
N ILE A 448 -45.74 -27.30 -12.85
CA ILE A 448 -45.74 -25.91 -13.31
C ILE A 448 -45.73 -24.99 -12.07
N PRO A 449 -44.58 -24.37 -11.72
CA PRO A 449 -44.56 -23.18 -10.88
C PRO A 449 -45.30 -22.04 -11.59
N LYS A 450 -45.99 -21.19 -10.83
CA LYS A 450 -46.68 -20.00 -11.38
C LYS A 450 -45.69 -19.04 -12.03
N SER A 451 -46.18 -18.28 -13.00
CA SER A 451 -45.41 -17.34 -13.81
C SER A 451 -44.72 -16.26 -12.97
N TYR A 452 -43.41 -16.40 -12.78
CA TYR A 452 -42.53 -15.25 -12.62
C TYR A 452 -42.21 -14.68 -14.00
N GLY A 453 -42.18 -13.34 -14.12
CA GLY A 453 -41.86 -12.67 -15.38
C GLY A 453 -40.46 -13.03 -15.87
N ARG A 454 -40.25 -13.04 -17.19
CA ARG A 454 -38.92 -13.20 -17.80
C ARG A 454 -38.03 -12.02 -17.38
N ARG A 455 -37.18 -12.20 -16.37
CA ARG A 455 -35.94 -11.42 -16.28
C ARG A 455 -35.10 -11.75 -17.51
N GLY A 456 -34.57 -10.73 -18.17
CA GLY A 456 -33.61 -10.92 -19.25
C GLY A 456 -32.33 -11.56 -18.73
N LEU A 457 -31.57 -12.21 -19.62
CA LEU A 457 -30.20 -12.56 -19.32
C LEU A 457 -29.35 -11.29 -19.45
N VAL A 458 -28.79 -10.81 -18.34
CA VAL A 458 -27.89 -9.65 -18.36
C VAL A 458 -26.69 -10.00 -19.23
N THR A 459 -26.42 -9.17 -20.22
CA THR A 459 -25.40 -9.43 -21.24
C THR A 459 -24.39 -8.28 -21.25
N LEU A 460 -23.10 -8.60 -21.07
CA LEU A 460 -21.99 -7.66 -21.20
C LEU A 460 -21.30 -7.88 -22.54
N SER A 461 -21.30 -6.86 -23.39
CA SER A 461 -20.67 -6.86 -24.71
C SER A 461 -19.46 -5.92 -24.70
N VAL A 462 -18.32 -6.39 -25.22
CA VAL A 462 -17.10 -5.58 -25.39
C VAL A 462 -16.60 -5.67 -26.82
N THR A 463 -16.38 -4.51 -27.45
CA THR A 463 -16.04 -4.40 -28.88
C THR A 463 -14.84 -3.47 -29.08
N PRO A 464 -13.67 -3.98 -29.52
CA PRO A 464 -13.33 -5.40 -29.66
C PRO A 464 -12.99 -6.04 -28.31
N ALA A 465 -13.46 -7.28 -28.07
CA ALA A 465 -13.07 -8.07 -26.89
C ALA A 465 -11.60 -8.56 -26.96
N VAL A 466 -11.03 -8.64 -28.16
CA VAL A 466 -9.62 -8.97 -28.41
C VAL A 466 -9.02 -7.83 -29.24
N GLY A 467 -8.09 -7.08 -28.67
CA GLY A 467 -7.54 -5.89 -29.33
C GLY A 467 -6.22 -5.43 -28.74
N LEU A 468 -5.61 -4.45 -29.39
CA LEU A 468 -4.34 -3.88 -28.93
C LEU A 468 -4.51 -3.09 -27.62
N ALA A 469 -3.51 -3.19 -26.75
CA ALA A 469 -3.51 -2.56 -25.43
C ALA A 469 -3.69 -1.03 -25.47
N ASP A 470 -3.26 -0.38 -26.55
CA ASP A 470 -3.36 1.06 -26.80
C ASP A 470 -4.56 1.50 -27.67
N ARG A 471 -5.46 0.57 -28.04
CA ARG A 471 -6.69 0.88 -28.80
C ARG A 471 -7.92 0.76 -27.90
N PRO A 472 -8.87 1.72 -27.94
CA PRO A 472 -10.03 1.71 -27.06
C PRO A 472 -10.94 0.50 -27.33
N ALA A 473 -11.63 0.05 -26.29
CA ALA A 473 -12.65 -0.99 -26.37
C ALA A 473 -13.97 -0.43 -25.84
N LYS A 474 -15.01 -0.43 -26.66
CA LYS A 474 -16.36 -0.01 -26.22
C LYS A 474 -16.99 -1.12 -25.39
N MET A 475 -17.62 -0.77 -24.27
CA MET A 475 -18.44 -1.70 -23.48
C MET A 475 -19.91 -1.26 -23.47
N THR A 476 -20.82 -2.23 -23.57
CA THR A 476 -22.25 -2.05 -23.36
C THR A 476 -22.81 -3.19 -22.51
N ILE A 477 -23.83 -2.90 -21.70
CA ILE A 477 -24.58 -3.89 -20.93
C ILE A 477 -26.05 -3.78 -21.32
N GLU A 478 -26.72 -4.93 -21.48
CA GLU A 478 -28.14 -5.02 -21.81
C GLU A 478 -28.85 -6.02 -20.89
N GLY A 479 -30.17 -5.87 -20.73
CA GLY A 479 -31.02 -6.81 -19.99
C GLY A 479 -31.07 -6.60 -18.47
N LEU A 480 -30.57 -5.46 -17.96
CA LEU A 480 -30.80 -5.04 -16.58
C LEU A 480 -32.27 -4.63 -16.36
N ALA A 481 -32.68 -4.45 -15.11
CA ALA A 481 -33.95 -3.77 -14.83
C ALA A 481 -33.83 -2.25 -15.11
N PRO A 482 -34.90 -1.56 -15.53
CA PRO A 482 -34.90 -0.11 -15.72
C PRO A 482 -34.40 0.62 -14.48
N LEU A 483 -33.49 1.58 -14.66
CA LEU A 483 -32.86 2.37 -13.58
C LEU A 483 -32.11 1.54 -12.52
N GLN A 484 -31.73 0.28 -12.81
CA GLN A 484 -30.96 -0.55 -11.90
C GLN A 484 -29.52 -0.02 -11.72
N GLY A 485 -29.07 0.11 -10.47
CA GLY A 485 -27.67 0.36 -10.12
C GLY A 485 -26.84 -0.93 -10.13
N VAL A 486 -25.64 -0.87 -10.72
CA VAL A 486 -24.67 -1.96 -10.81
C VAL A 486 -23.25 -1.47 -10.55
N THR A 487 -22.38 -2.36 -10.07
CA THR A 487 -20.93 -2.15 -10.04
C THR A 487 -20.29 -2.92 -11.18
N LEU A 488 -19.54 -2.25 -12.05
CA LEU A 488 -18.59 -2.92 -12.93
C LEU A 488 -17.26 -3.05 -12.20
N ARG A 489 -16.57 -4.19 -12.35
CA ARG A 489 -15.19 -4.37 -11.91
C ARG A 489 -14.32 -4.86 -13.06
N ALA A 490 -13.07 -4.41 -13.07
CA ALA A 490 -11.99 -4.99 -13.84
C ALA A 490 -10.99 -5.64 -12.89
N LEU A 491 -10.47 -6.82 -13.27
CA LEU A 491 -9.47 -7.56 -12.52
C LEU A 491 -8.43 -8.14 -13.47
N VAL A 492 -7.15 -8.01 -13.11
CA VAL A 492 -6.02 -8.55 -13.88
C VAL A 492 -4.90 -9.00 -12.93
N ALA A 493 -4.10 -9.97 -13.35
CA ALA A 493 -2.87 -10.37 -12.67
C ALA A 493 -1.65 -10.00 -13.53
N ASN A 494 -0.57 -9.51 -12.93
CA ASN A 494 0.70 -9.34 -13.62
C ASN A 494 1.49 -10.66 -13.70
N GLY A 495 2.59 -10.69 -14.47
CA GLY A 495 3.49 -11.85 -14.59
C GLY A 495 4.25 -12.23 -13.31
N HIS A 496 3.94 -11.63 -12.17
CA HIS A 496 4.46 -11.99 -10.84
C HIS A 496 3.36 -12.54 -9.92
N GLY A 497 2.12 -12.63 -10.42
CA GLY A 497 0.96 -13.14 -9.69
C GLY A 497 0.22 -12.09 -8.86
N SER A 498 0.69 -10.84 -8.85
CA SER A 498 0.06 -9.75 -8.09
C SER A 498 -1.18 -9.22 -8.80
N LEU A 499 -2.25 -9.00 -8.05
CA LEU A 499 -3.54 -8.55 -8.58
C LEU A 499 -3.65 -7.02 -8.71
N PHE A 500 -4.32 -6.58 -9.77
CA PHE A 500 -4.73 -5.20 -9.96
C PHE A 500 -6.25 -5.18 -10.21
N ASP A 501 -6.97 -4.31 -9.51
CA ASP A 501 -8.41 -4.11 -9.71
C ASP A 501 -8.81 -2.64 -9.88
N ALA A 502 -10.01 -2.45 -10.40
CA ALA A 502 -10.71 -1.19 -10.54
C ALA A 502 -12.21 -1.44 -10.53
N CYS A 503 -13.01 -0.51 -10.00
CA CYS A 503 -14.46 -0.58 -10.00
C CYS A 503 -15.12 0.76 -10.33
N ALA A 504 -16.35 0.69 -10.86
CA ALA A 504 -17.15 1.87 -11.19
C ALA A 504 -18.65 1.59 -11.10
N HIS A 505 -19.41 2.59 -10.67
CA HIS A 505 -20.86 2.50 -10.39
C HIS A 505 -21.66 3.11 -11.52
N TYR A 506 -22.54 2.33 -12.14
CA TYR A 506 -23.40 2.78 -13.25
C TYR A 506 -24.87 2.50 -12.96
N GLN A 507 -25.76 3.31 -13.52
CA GLN A 507 -27.21 3.08 -13.51
C GLN A 507 -27.70 2.85 -14.93
N ALA A 508 -28.53 1.82 -15.13
CA ALA A 508 -29.17 1.54 -16.40
C ALA A 508 -30.18 2.63 -16.81
N ASP A 509 -30.43 2.75 -18.11
CA ASP A 509 -31.50 3.58 -18.66
C ASP A 509 -32.92 3.04 -18.35
N GLN A 510 -33.96 3.57 -19.01
CA GLN A 510 -35.34 3.09 -18.84
C GLN A 510 -35.61 1.75 -19.56
N GLN A 511 -34.69 1.28 -20.39
CA GLN A 511 -34.76 0.10 -21.23
C GLN A 511 -33.95 -1.07 -20.64
N GLY A 512 -33.10 -0.82 -19.65
CA GLY A 512 -32.20 -1.81 -19.04
C GLY A 512 -30.83 -1.88 -19.71
N GLY A 513 -30.43 -0.84 -20.44
CA GLY A 513 -29.14 -0.69 -21.10
C GLY A 513 -28.16 0.21 -20.35
N ILE A 514 -26.86 0.00 -20.58
CA ILE A 514 -25.76 0.91 -20.23
C ILE A 514 -24.78 0.93 -21.42
N ASP A 515 -24.31 2.10 -21.82
CA ASP A 515 -23.29 2.32 -22.84
C ASP A 515 -22.16 3.19 -22.26
N LEU A 516 -20.99 2.59 -21.98
CA LEU A 516 -19.87 3.30 -21.34
C LEU A 516 -19.30 4.45 -22.20
N SER A 517 -19.69 4.56 -23.47
CA SER A 517 -19.38 5.73 -24.31
C SER A 517 -20.38 6.90 -24.19
N LYS A 518 -21.37 6.79 -23.30
CA LYS A 518 -22.43 7.81 -23.05
C LYS A 518 -22.77 7.99 -21.58
N ASP A 519 -22.81 6.91 -20.81
CA ASP A 519 -23.25 6.91 -19.42
C ASP A 519 -22.09 7.22 -18.46
N VAL A 520 -22.38 8.02 -17.44
CA VAL A 520 -21.38 8.45 -16.44
C VAL A 520 -21.22 7.41 -15.33
N SER A 521 -19.96 7.16 -14.94
CA SER A 521 -19.67 6.55 -13.64
C SER A 521 -20.07 7.51 -12.51
N ARG A 522 -20.71 6.97 -11.47
CA ARG A 522 -21.26 7.70 -10.32
C ARG A 522 -20.48 7.49 -9.02
N GLY A 523 -19.47 6.62 -9.04
CA GLY A 523 -18.69 6.21 -7.87
C GLY A 523 -17.79 5.02 -8.20
N GLY A 524 -16.97 4.59 -7.25
CA GLY A 524 -15.85 3.67 -7.48
C GLY A 524 -14.53 4.41 -7.64
N ASP A 525 -13.57 3.84 -8.36
CA ASP A 525 -12.21 4.37 -8.50
C ASP A 525 -12.11 5.54 -9.51
N TYR A 526 -13.18 5.81 -10.26
CA TYR A 526 -13.33 7.01 -11.10
C TYR A 526 -14.81 7.41 -11.25
N VAL A 527 -15.05 8.67 -11.60
CA VAL A 527 -16.38 9.25 -11.84
C VAL A 527 -16.42 10.02 -13.17
N GLY A 528 -17.61 10.23 -13.73
CA GLY A 528 -17.81 10.95 -14.99
C GLY A 528 -17.84 10.05 -16.23
N LEU A 529 -17.77 10.66 -17.41
CA LEU A 529 -17.89 9.97 -18.70
C LEU A 529 -16.52 9.44 -19.15
N GLU A 530 -16.14 8.28 -18.60
CA GLU A 530 -14.82 7.68 -18.76
C GLU A 530 -14.91 6.27 -19.39
N PRO A 531 -14.98 6.16 -20.73
CA PRO A 531 -15.26 4.89 -21.42
C PRO A 531 -14.17 3.82 -21.26
N MET A 532 -12.95 4.26 -20.90
CA MET A 532 -11.78 3.42 -20.66
C MET A 532 -11.35 3.41 -19.18
N GLY A 533 -12.16 3.98 -18.27
CA GLY A 533 -11.80 4.14 -16.85
C GLY A 533 -11.37 2.83 -16.19
N LEU A 534 -12.15 1.75 -16.38
CA LEU A 534 -11.84 0.39 -15.93
C LEU A 534 -10.48 -0.17 -16.37
N PHE A 535 -9.79 0.44 -17.35
CA PHE A 535 -8.44 0.08 -17.75
C PHE A 535 -7.39 1.06 -17.22
N TRP A 536 -7.65 2.37 -17.27
CA TRP A 536 -6.65 3.36 -16.83
C TRP A 536 -6.58 3.50 -15.30
N SER A 537 -7.67 3.22 -14.58
CA SER A 537 -7.72 3.27 -13.11
C SER A 537 -7.31 1.95 -12.43
N LEU A 538 -6.77 0.97 -13.18
CA LEU A 538 -6.28 -0.29 -12.61
C LEU A 538 -5.11 -0.02 -11.65
N SER A 539 -5.34 -0.32 -10.37
CA SER A 539 -4.36 -0.12 -9.30
C SER A 539 -4.06 -1.45 -8.59
N PRO A 540 -2.92 -1.59 -7.88
CA PRO A 540 -2.63 -2.79 -7.10
C PRO A 540 -3.75 -3.04 -6.09
N ALA A 541 -4.37 -4.22 -6.14
CA ALA A 541 -5.57 -4.53 -5.36
C ALA A 541 -5.31 -4.39 -3.85
N THR A 542 -6.34 -4.19 -3.03
CA THR A 542 -6.17 -3.83 -1.59
C THR A 542 -5.39 -4.86 -0.75
N ILE A 543 -5.25 -6.11 -1.22
CA ILE A 543 -4.45 -7.17 -0.58
C ILE A 543 -2.96 -7.16 -0.98
N GLU A 544 -2.62 -6.44 -2.03
CA GLU A 544 -1.28 -6.32 -2.60
C GLU A 544 -0.43 -5.26 -1.91
N LYS A 545 0.86 -5.23 -2.25
CA LYS A 545 1.69 -4.06 -1.94
C LYS A 545 1.29 -2.89 -2.85
N PRO A 546 1.14 -1.66 -2.30
CA PRO A 546 0.94 -0.47 -3.11
C PRO A 546 2.19 -0.17 -3.95
N TYR A 547 2.02 0.71 -4.95
CA TYR A 547 3.09 1.15 -5.87
C TYR A 547 3.73 0.04 -6.72
N GLN A 548 3.05 -1.09 -6.89
CA GLN A 548 3.40 -2.07 -7.93
C GLN A 548 3.01 -1.55 -9.32
N ARG A 549 3.79 -1.90 -10.34
CA ARG A 549 3.54 -1.56 -11.75
C ARG A 549 2.88 -2.75 -12.47
N LEU A 550 1.89 -2.47 -13.32
CA LEU A 550 1.29 -3.45 -14.22
C LEU A 550 2.08 -3.47 -15.53
N GLU A 551 2.89 -4.50 -15.72
CA GLU A 551 3.64 -4.76 -16.96
C GLU A 551 3.22 -6.11 -17.55
N PRO A 552 3.18 -6.28 -18.89
CA PRO A 552 2.97 -7.58 -19.51
C PRO A 552 4.16 -8.51 -19.24
N GLU A 553 3.87 -9.79 -18.95
CA GLU A 553 4.92 -10.81 -18.73
C GLU A 553 5.75 -11.08 -20.00
N ASP A 554 5.08 -11.03 -21.14
CA ASP A 554 5.61 -11.24 -22.49
C ASP A 554 4.74 -10.46 -23.48
N VAL A 555 5.36 -9.92 -24.54
CA VAL A 555 4.66 -9.14 -25.58
C VAL A 555 4.00 -10.01 -26.65
N GLU A 556 4.39 -11.29 -26.74
CA GLU A 556 3.74 -12.30 -27.60
C GLU A 556 2.48 -12.90 -26.92
N SER A 557 2.18 -12.48 -25.69
CA SER A 557 1.00 -12.90 -24.91
C SER A 557 0.10 -11.69 -24.56
N PRO A 558 -1.23 -11.85 -24.51
CA PRO A 558 -2.13 -10.76 -24.12
C PRO A 558 -2.26 -10.64 -22.60
N VAL A 559 -2.33 -9.41 -22.11
CA VAL A 559 -2.84 -9.13 -20.77
C VAL A 559 -4.35 -9.36 -20.78
N LYS A 560 -4.84 -10.26 -19.92
CA LYS A 560 -6.25 -10.66 -19.88
C LYS A 560 -6.96 -9.97 -18.71
N VAL A 561 -7.81 -9.00 -19.03
CA VAL A 561 -8.60 -8.27 -18.03
C VAL A 561 -9.97 -8.92 -17.93
N GLN A 562 -10.30 -9.51 -16.78
CA GLN A 562 -11.65 -9.99 -16.51
C GLN A 562 -12.53 -8.79 -16.17
N ILE A 563 -13.67 -8.65 -16.84
CA ILE A 563 -14.68 -7.62 -16.55
C ILE A 563 -15.93 -8.32 -16.01
N THR A 564 -16.41 -7.88 -14.85
CA THR A 564 -17.61 -8.42 -14.18
C THR A 564 -18.62 -7.32 -13.89
N VAL A 565 -19.90 -7.62 -14.09
CA VAL A 565 -21.04 -6.77 -13.70
C VAL A 565 -21.65 -7.38 -12.44
N HIS A 566 -21.69 -6.62 -11.35
CA HIS A 566 -22.26 -7.02 -10.07
C HIS A 566 -23.57 -6.29 -9.80
N GLN A 567 -24.51 -6.97 -9.16
CA GLN A 567 -25.69 -6.35 -8.58
C GLN A 567 -25.30 -5.36 -7.47
N GLU A 568 -26.00 -4.23 -7.43
CA GLU A 568 -25.83 -3.13 -6.45
C GLU A 568 -24.48 -2.40 -6.50
N TYR A 569 -24.37 -1.31 -5.74
CA TYR A 569 -23.16 -0.52 -5.62
C TYR A 569 -22.27 -1.09 -4.51
N SER A 570 -21.00 -1.34 -4.82
CA SER A 570 -20.01 -1.90 -3.92
C SER A 570 -18.71 -1.09 -4.00
N GLN A 571 -18.15 -0.70 -2.86
CA GLN A 571 -16.99 0.18 -2.81
C GLN A 571 -15.70 -0.52 -3.32
N PRO A 572 -14.65 0.23 -3.68
CA PRO A 572 -13.32 -0.32 -3.93
C PRO A 572 -12.87 -1.24 -2.78
N GLY A 573 -12.20 -2.35 -3.10
CA GLY A 573 -11.77 -3.37 -2.13
C GLY A 573 -12.88 -4.17 -1.41
N ALA A 574 -14.16 -3.80 -1.52
CA ALA A 574 -15.26 -4.54 -0.90
C ALA A 574 -15.50 -5.92 -1.56
N ILE A 575 -15.98 -6.90 -0.78
CA ILE A 575 -16.38 -8.21 -1.30
C ILE A 575 -17.48 -8.01 -2.37
N PRO A 576 -17.28 -8.45 -3.63
CA PRO A 576 -18.23 -8.14 -4.69
C PRO A 576 -19.58 -8.85 -4.52
N GLY A 577 -20.67 -8.16 -4.87
CA GLY A 577 -22.03 -8.71 -4.89
C GLY A 577 -22.24 -9.77 -5.98
N GLN A 578 -23.48 -10.26 -6.13
CA GLN A 578 -23.82 -11.28 -7.13
C GLN A 578 -23.42 -10.83 -8.55
N VAL A 579 -22.62 -11.66 -9.24
CA VAL A 579 -22.28 -11.46 -10.66
C VAL A 579 -23.53 -11.67 -11.51
N LEU A 580 -23.87 -10.65 -12.31
CA LEU A 580 -24.95 -10.65 -13.28
C LEU A 580 -24.47 -11.04 -14.68
N ALA A 581 -23.28 -10.56 -15.07
CA ALA A 581 -22.61 -10.87 -16.33
C ALA A 581 -21.09 -10.79 -16.17
N GLN A 582 -20.33 -11.48 -17.02
CA GLN A 582 -18.87 -11.38 -17.05
C GLN A 582 -18.30 -11.66 -18.45
N THR A 583 -17.11 -11.13 -18.72
CA THR A 583 -16.31 -11.47 -19.90
C THR A 583 -14.82 -11.33 -19.61
N ILE A 584 -13.97 -11.71 -20.57
CA ILE A 584 -12.52 -11.47 -20.54
C ILE A 584 -12.17 -10.64 -21.77
N VAL A 585 -11.44 -9.55 -21.56
CA VAL A 585 -10.91 -8.68 -22.62
C VAL A 585 -9.42 -8.94 -22.76
N GLU A 586 -8.98 -9.31 -23.96
CA GLU A 586 -7.57 -9.54 -24.26
C GLU A 586 -6.90 -8.28 -24.83
N ARG A 587 -5.84 -7.84 -24.16
CA ARG A 587 -5.07 -6.63 -24.46
C ARG A 587 -3.69 -7.03 -24.97
N TRP A 588 -3.54 -7.03 -26.29
CA TRP A 588 -2.35 -7.48 -27.00
C TRP A 588 -1.31 -6.36 -27.18
N PHE A 589 -0.02 -6.67 -27.05
CA PHE A 589 1.08 -5.71 -27.25
C PHE A 589 1.75 -5.84 -28.63
N THR A 590 1.28 -6.78 -29.45
CA THR A 590 1.75 -7.01 -30.82
C THR A 590 0.60 -7.51 -31.71
N LEU A 591 0.68 -7.31 -33.03
CA LEU A 591 -0.25 -7.92 -33.99
C LEU A 591 0.34 -9.16 -34.67
N PRO A 592 -0.50 -10.12 -35.10
CA PRO A 592 -0.08 -11.19 -36.00
C PRO A 592 0.66 -10.65 -37.23
N GLY A 593 1.88 -11.13 -37.44
CA GLY A 593 2.74 -10.71 -38.55
C GLY A 593 3.79 -9.64 -38.21
N VAL A 594 3.73 -9.01 -37.02
CA VAL A 594 4.89 -8.31 -36.47
C VAL A 594 5.94 -9.36 -36.11
N ARG A 595 7.17 -9.20 -36.62
CA ARG A 595 8.27 -10.13 -36.38
C ARG A 595 9.20 -9.58 -35.31
N ARG A 596 9.20 -10.19 -34.12
CA ARG A 596 10.25 -10.02 -33.11
C ARG A 596 11.51 -10.77 -33.56
N ILE A 597 12.67 -10.14 -33.43
CA ILE A 597 13.99 -10.69 -33.70
C ILE A 597 14.86 -10.42 -32.48
N ARG A 598 15.24 -11.49 -31.78
CA ARG A 598 16.14 -11.42 -30.62
C ARG A 598 17.56 -11.10 -31.08
N LEU A 599 18.17 -10.03 -30.57
CA LEU A 599 19.51 -9.59 -30.98
C LEU A 599 20.60 -10.01 -29.97
N LYS A 600 21.66 -10.60 -30.51
CA LYS A 600 22.92 -10.88 -29.82
C LYS A 600 24.10 -10.74 -30.79
N GLU A 601 24.22 -9.56 -31.39
CA GLU A 601 25.22 -9.24 -32.42
C GLU A 601 26.21 -8.21 -31.86
N GLY A 602 27.52 -8.42 -32.05
CA GLY A 602 28.55 -7.53 -31.49
C GLY A 602 28.40 -7.34 -29.97
N ALA A 603 28.49 -6.08 -29.52
CA ALA A 603 28.14 -5.72 -28.13
C ALA A 603 26.61 -5.63 -27.93
N ILE A 604 25.85 -5.35 -28.99
CA ILE A 604 24.40 -5.05 -28.94
C ILE A 604 23.61 -6.23 -28.38
N ARG A 605 22.82 -5.97 -27.34
CA ARG A 605 21.74 -6.85 -26.88
C ARG A 605 20.43 -6.10 -27.05
N GLY A 606 19.34 -6.81 -27.29
CA GLY A 606 18.04 -6.17 -27.49
C GLY A 606 17.07 -7.04 -28.27
N SER A 607 15.97 -6.42 -28.71
CA SER A 607 14.98 -7.07 -29.57
C SER A 607 14.51 -6.08 -30.64
N LEU A 608 14.62 -6.48 -31.91
CA LEU A 608 14.14 -5.73 -33.07
C LEU A 608 12.76 -6.25 -33.47
N PHE A 609 11.76 -5.37 -33.44
CA PHE A 609 10.41 -5.62 -33.91
C PHE A 609 10.25 -5.02 -35.32
N LEU A 610 9.89 -5.86 -36.28
CA LEU A 610 9.63 -5.46 -37.66
C LEU A 610 8.13 -5.57 -37.97
N PRO A 611 7.50 -4.52 -38.54
CA PRO A 611 6.13 -4.59 -39.02
C PRO A 611 5.95 -5.64 -40.13
N PRO A 612 4.71 -6.15 -40.34
CA PRO A 612 4.38 -7.00 -41.47
C PRO A 612 4.57 -6.27 -42.82
N GLY A 613 4.82 -7.04 -43.88
CA GLY A 613 5.01 -6.53 -45.24
C GLY A 613 6.48 -6.27 -45.62
N ASN A 614 6.69 -5.61 -46.75
CA ASN A 614 8.01 -5.53 -47.39
C ASN A 614 8.93 -4.45 -46.79
N GLY A 615 8.37 -3.34 -46.29
CA GLY A 615 9.14 -2.16 -45.88
C GLY A 615 9.64 -1.35 -47.09
N PRO A 616 10.62 -0.44 -46.90
CA PRO A 616 11.28 -0.12 -45.63
C PRO A 616 10.41 0.74 -44.70
N PHE A 617 10.61 0.56 -43.40
CA PHE A 617 9.88 1.21 -42.31
C PHE A 617 10.76 2.27 -41.63
N PRO A 618 10.20 3.36 -41.06
CA PRO A 618 10.97 4.27 -40.21
C PRO A 618 11.61 3.51 -39.04
N GLY A 619 12.92 3.64 -38.85
CA GLY A 619 13.63 2.99 -37.74
C GLY A 619 13.53 3.81 -36.46
N VAL A 620 13.35 3.16 -35.31
CA VAL A 620 13.37 3.79 -33.98
C VAL A 620 14.11 2.92 -32.97
N ILE A 621 14.98 3.53 -32.15
CA ILE A 621 15.56 2.91 -30.95
C ILE A 621 14.75 3.34 -29.73
N ASP A 622 14.43 2.39 -28.85
CA ASP A 622 13.53 2.55 -27.72
C ASP A 622 14.23 2.19 -26.40
N MET A 623 14.28 3.16 -25.47
CA MET A 623 15.04 3.08 -24.21
C MET A 623 14.17 3.42 -22.99
N PHE A 624 14.28 2.61 -21.94
CA PHE A 624 13.62 2.82 -20.65
C PHE A 624 14.58 3.44 -19.62
N GLY A 625 14.20 3.50 -18.35
CA GLY A 625 14.94 4.20 -17.30
C GLY A 625 15.99 3.33 -16.59
N ASP A 626 16.26 3.69 -15.35
CA ASP A 626 17.20 3.03 -14.43
C ASP A 626 16.64 1.75 -13.79
N GLU A 627 15.55 1.18 -14.32
CA GLU A 627 15.11 -0.17 -13.96
C GLU A 627 16.07 -1.26 -14.48
N GLY A 628 16.68 -1.00 -15.64
CA GLY A 628 17.55 -1.95 -16.35
C GLY A 628 16.82 -3.20 -16.85
N GLY A 629 17.58 -4.15 -17.39
CA GLY A 629 16.99 -5.29 -18.09
C GLY A 629 16.49 -4.88 -19.48
N LEU A 630 15.55 -5.66 -20.04
CA LEU A 630 14.91 -5.39 -21.34
C LEU A 630 13.41 -5.18 -21.12
N ILE A 631 12.89 -4.09 -21.69
CA ILE A 631 11.46 -3.78 -21.72
C ILE A 631 11.05 -3.64 -23.19
N GLU A 632 10.08 -4.45 -23.63
CA GLU A 632 9.74 -4.61 -25.06
C GLU A 632 8.38 -4.01 -25.45
N PHE A 633 7.49 -3.75 -24.50
CA PHE A 633 6.06 -3.50 -24.77
C PHE A 633 5.78 -2.22 -25.57
N ARG A 634 6.63 -1.20 -25.46
CA ARG A 634 6.51 0.02 -26.26
C ARG A 634 7.01 -0.21 -27.69
N SER A 635 8.12 -0.94 -27.86
CA SER A 635 8.66 -1.28 -29.18
C SER A 635 7.72 -2.19 -29.98
N SER A 636 7.08 -3.16 -29.34
CA SER A 636 6.14 -4.07 -30.01
C SER A 636 4.87 -3.35 -30.48
N LEU A 637 4.40 -2.34 -29.73
CA LEU A 637 3.33 -1.44 -30.16
C LEU A 637 3.79 -0.45 -31.25
N LEU A 638 4.99 0.12 -31.16
CA LEU A 638 5.56 0.97 -32.22
C LEU A 638 5.68 0.21 -33.56
N ALA A 639 6.11 -1.06 -33.53
CA ALA A 639 6.13 -1.90 -34.72
C ALA A 639 4.75 -2.32 -35.22
N THR A 640 3.78 -2.41 -34.32
CA THR A 640 2.38 -2.59 -34.69
C THR A 640 1.83 -1.38 -35.47
N HIS A 641 2.30 -0.16 -35.18
CA HIS A 641 1.96 1.06 -35.96
C HIS A 641 2.97 1.40 -37.07
N GLY A 642 3.80 0.44 -37.50
CA GLY A 642 4.59 0.56 -38.73
C GLY A 642 6.04 1.02 -38.59
N PHE A 643 6.62 1.07 -37.38
CA PHE A 643 8.04 1.38 -37.16
C PHE A 643 8.92 0.12 -37.05
N ALA A 644 10.15 0.16 -37.57
CA ALA A 644 11.16 -0.86 -37.23
C ALA A 644 11.78 -0.49 -35.87
N ALA A 645 11.25 -1.07 -34.79
CA ALA A 645 11.53 -0.64 -33.42
C ALA A 645 12.52 -1.57 -32.70
N LEU A 646 13.64 -1.03 -32.21
CA LEU A 646 14.65 -1.74 -31.45
C LEU A 646 14.57 -1.39 -29.96
N SER A 647 14.11 -2.34 -29.13
CA SER A 647 14.22 -2.26 -27.67
C SER A 647 15.71 -2.38 -27.28
N LEU A 648 16.31 -1.29 -26.79
CA LEU A 648 17.74 -1.20 -26.49
C LEU A 648 18.00 -1.17 -24.96
N PRO A 649 18.28 -2.32 -24.34
CA PRO A 649 18.80 -2.40 -22.99
C PRO A 649 20.25 -1.90 -22.97
N TYR A 650 20.67 -1.26 -21.87
CA TYR A 650 22.04 -0.77 -21.70
C TYR A 650 22.74 -1.25 -20.41
N PHE A 651 22.00 -1.85 -19.46
CA PHE A 651 22.56 -2.53 -18.29
C PHE A 651 21.59 -3.57 -17.70
N ASN A 652 22.06 -4.34 -16.70
CA ASN A 652 21.36 -5.40 -15.98
C ASN A 652 20.72 -6.47 -16.89
N PHE A 653 21.37 -6.79 -18.03
CA PHE A 653 20.77 -7.65 -19.06
C PHE A 653 21.78 -8.53 -19.79
N GLU A 654 21.50 -9.83 -19.90
CA GLU A 654 22.43 -10.87 -20.40
C GLU A 654 23.88 -10.70 -19.93
N ASP A 655 24.77 -10.23 -20.81
CA ASP A 655 26.21 -9.98 -20.64
C ASP A 655 26.59 -8.49 -20.60
N LEU A 656 25.62 -7.58 -20.61
CA LEU A 656 25.81 -6.15 -20.30
C LEU A 656 26.16 -5.95 -18.79
N PRO A 657 26.72 -4.78 -18.40
CA PRO A 657 27.07 -4.46 -17.01
C PRO A 657 25.94 -4.74 -16.02
N LYS A 658 26.25 -5.28 -14.84
CA LYS A 658 25.25 -5.75 -13.86
C LYS A 658 24.63 -4.66 -13.00
N VAL A 659 25.27 -3.50 -12.95
CA VAL A 659 24.81 -2.27 -12.30
C VAL A 659 24.83 -1.15 -13.33
N MET A 660 24.15 -0.04 -13.03
CA MET A 660 24.37 1.20 -13.78
C MET A 660 25.78 1.70 -13.41
N ASP A 661 26.61 1.87 -14.43
CA ASP A 661 28.01 2.28 -14.38
C ASP A 661 28.22 3.45 -15.36
N ASP A 662 29.44 3.91 -15.56
CA ASP A 662 29.73 4.93 -16.56
C ASP A 662 29.41 4.42 -17.99
N PHE A 663 28.78 5.29 -18.79
CA PHE A 663 28.26 4.94 -20.11
C PHE A 663 29.21 5.32 -21.25
N HIS A 664 29.27 4.48 -22.28
CA HIS A 664 30.02 4.71 -23.51
C HIS A 664 29.05 4.88 -24.67
N LEU A 665 29.03 6.07 -25.29
CA LEU A 665 28.06 6.38 -26.35
C LEU A 665 28.30 5.54 -27.62
N GLU A 666 29.49 4.98 -27.78
CA GLU A 666 29.87 4.04 -28.82
C GLU A 666 28.96 2.79 -28.87
N TYR A 667 28.41 2.34 -27.74
CA TYR A 667 27.41 1.24 -27.70
C TYR A 667 26.11 1.63 -28.42
N PHE A 668 25.65 2.86 -28.19
CA PHE A 668 24.43 3.41 -28.77
C PHE A 668 24.65 3.78 -30.26
N GLU A 669 25.88 4.17 -30.61
CA GLU A 669 26.33 4.34 -32.00
C GLU A 669 26.35 3.01 -32.77
N GLU A 670 26.87 1.92 -32.17
CA GLU A 670 26.83 0.57 -32.77
C GLU A 670 25.38 0.14 -33.03
N ALA A 671 24.48 0.37 -32.05
CA ALA A 671 23.05 0.08 -32.17
C ALA A 671 22.36 0.93 -33.26
N ALA A 672 22.65 2.23 -33.33
CA ALA A 672 22.12 3.12 -34.37
C ALA A 672 22.58 2.69 -35.78
N ARG A 673 23.87 2.41 -35.94
CA ARG A 673 24.46 1.89 -37.20
C ARG A 673 23.98 0.49 -37.54
N PHE A 674 23.69 -0.37 -36.57
CA PHE A 674 23.05 -1.65 -36.80
C PHE A 674 21.64 -1.47 -37.39
N LEU A 675 20.80 -0.68 -36.72
CA LEU A 675 19.41 -0.46 -37.16
C LEU A 675 19.36 0.20 -38.54
N LEU A 676 20.16 1.24 -38.77
CA LEU A 676 20.22 1.97 -40.04
C LEU A 676 20.79 1.15 -41.23
N ARG A 677 21.58 0.10 -40.95
CA ARG A 677 22.04 -0.86 -41.98
C ARG A 677 21.00 -1.93 -42.32
N HIS A 678 20.01 -2.18 -41.47
CA HIS A 678 19.03 -3.24 -41.69
C HIS A 678 18.16 -2.96 -42.94
N PRO A 679 18.01 -3.90 -43.89
CA PRO A 679 17.43 -3.62 -45.21
C PRO A 679 15.95 -3.21 -45.21
N LYS A 680 15.21 -3.46 -44.12
CA LYS A 680 13.84 -2.95 -43.93
C LYS A 680 13.76 -1.63 -43.16
N VAL A 681 14.87 -0.93 -42.91
CA VAL A 681 14.88 0.39 -42.26
C VAL A 681 15.04 1.50 -43.30
N LYS A 682 14.22 2.55 -43.16
CA LYS A 682 14.20 3.72 -44.04
C LYS A 682 15.37 4.66 -43.71
N LYS A 683 16.12 5.05 -44.74
CA LYS A 683 17.25 5.99 -44.72
C LYS A 683 16.74 7.45 -44.82
N PRO A 684 17.52 8.49 -44.44
CA PRO A 684 18.96 8.49 -44.11
C PRO A 684 19.32 8.21 -42.65
N GLY A 685 18.38 8.28 -41.71
CA GLY A 685 18.66 8.12 -40.28
C GLY A 685 17.45 7.57 -39.50
N ILE A 686 17.62 7.38 -38.20
CA ILE A 686 16.63 6.79 -37.29
C ILE A 686 16.08 7.80 -36.28
N GLY A 687 14.94 7.46 -35.67
CA GLY A 687 14.47 8.11 -34.44
C GLY A 687 15.02 7.44 -33.18
N VAL A 688 14.98 8.16 -32.06
CA VAL A 688 15.17 7.61 -30.71
C VAL A 688 13.98 8.01 -29.83
N ILE A 689 13.54 7.11 -28.94
CA ILE A 689 12.52 7.38 -27.91
C ILE A 689 13.02 6.89 -26.56
N GLY A 690 12.93 7.74 -25.54
CA GLY A 690 13.53 7.50 -24.24
C GLY A 690 12.66 7.96 -23.08
N THR A 691 12.64 7.20 -21.99
CA THR A 691 11.99 7.59 -20.72
C THR A 691 13.00 7.67 -19.59
N GLY A 692 12.93 8.73 -18.75
CA GLY A 692 13.84 8.90 -17.62
C GLY A 692 15.30 8.98 -18.06
N LYS A 693 16.15 8.10 -17.53
CA LYS A 693 17.55 7.91 -17.97
C LYS A 693 17.67 7.56 -19.47
N GLY A 694 16.73 6.80 -20.03
CA GLY A 694 16.65 6.58 -21.48
C GLY A 694 16.32 7.85 -22.25
N GLY A 695 15.60 8.81 -21.65
CA GLY A 695 15.32 10.12 -22.24
C GLY A 695 16.58 11.01 -22.31
N GLU A 696 17.36 11.03 -21.23
CA GLU A 696 18.70 11.65 -21.20
C GLU A 696 19.62 11.06 -22.30
N LEU A 697 19.69 9.73 -22.39
CA LEU A 697 20.46 9.03 -23.43
C LEU A 697 19.95 9.36 -24.85
N ALA A 698 18.63 9.45 -25.06
CA ALA A 698 18.06 9.86 -26.34
C ALA A 698 18.48 11.28 -26.77
N LEU A 699 18.57 12.23 -25.81
CA LEU A 699 19.10 13.57 -26.08
C LEU A 699 20.60 13.52 -26.42
N SER A 700 21.39 12.73 -25.70
CA SER A 700 22.82 12.56 -26.00
C SER A 700 23.05 11.92 -27.39
N MET A 701 22.30 10.88 -27.74
CA MET A 701 22.37 10.27 -29.08
C MET A 701 22.08 11.30 -30.18
N MET A 702 21.00 12.07 -30.06
CA MET A 702 20.63 13.14 -31.00
C MET A 702 21.63 14.31 -31.04
N THR A 703 22.46 14.47 -30.01
CA THR A 703 23.48 15.54 -29.91
C THR A 703 24.82 15.14 -30.54
N PHE A 704 25.17 13.85 -30.54
CA PHE A 704 26.52 13.38 -30.86
C PHE A 704 26.59 12.34 -32.00
N LEU A 705 25.47 11.74 -32.40
CA LEU A 705 25.43 10.64 -33.38
C LEU A 705 24.66 11.08 -34.65
N PRO A 706 25.33 11.24 -35.81
CA PRO A 706 24.69 11.72 -37.04
C PRO A 706 23.68 10.72 -37.65
N GLU A 707 23.65 9.48 -37.18
CA GLU A 707 22.64 8.48 -37.56
C GLU A 707 21.24 8.80 -37.01
N VAL A 708 21.11 9.67 -36.00
CA VAL A 708 19.85 10.02 -35.35
C VAL A 708 19.33 11.35 -35.91
N VAL A 709 18.06 11.39 -36.32
CA VAL A 709 17.43 12.58 -36.94
C VAL A 709 16.23 13.13 -36.16
N ALA A 710 15.71 12.35 -35.20
CA ALA A 710 14.67 12.82 -34.28
C ALA A 710 14.74 12.12 -32.92
N ALA A 711 14.45 12.86 -31.84
CA ALA A 711 14.41 12.35 -30.47
C ALA A 711 13.09 12.67 -29.77
N VAL A 712 12.50 11.66 -29.12
CA VAL A 712 11.36 11.80 -28.21
C VAL A 712 11.85 11.55 -26.79
N CYS A 713 11.91 12.61 -25.99
CA CYS A 713 12.34 12.58 -24.60
C CYS A 713 11.13 12.68 -23.67
N ILE A 714 10.87 11.61 -22.91
CA ILE A 714 9.75 11.48 -21.98
C ILE A 714 10.31 11.57 -20.55
N SER A 715 10.04 12.68 -19.85
CA SER A 715 10.55 12.93 -18.49
C SER A 715 12.07 12.70 -18.34
N GLY A 716 12.88 13.08 -19.33
CA GLY A 716 14.35 13.02 -19.24
C GLY A 716 14.99 14.29 -18.64
N CYS A 717 16.27 14.19 -18.26
CA CYS A 717 17.06 15.33 -17.80
C CYS A 717 17.80 16.03 -18.96
N SER A 718 18.11 17.33 -18.79
CA SER A 718 18.96 18.13 -19.73
C SER A 718 20.46 17.88 -19.57
N SER A 719 20.83 17.05 -18.59
CA SER A 719 22.18 16.78 -18.15
C SER A 719 22.33 15.32 -17.83
N ILE A 720 23.57 14.82 -17.91
CA ILE A 720 23.90 13.46 -17.53
C ILE A 720 23.65 13.28 -16.03
N THR A 721 23.02 12.18 -15.62
CA THR A 721 22.66 11.90 -14.22
C THR A 721 23.33 10.65 -13.65
N ALA A 722 23.71 10.70 -12.36
CA ALA A 722 24.27 9.61 -11.53
C ALA A 722 25.63 9.01 -11.95
N THR A 723 25.80 8.59 -13.21
CA THR A 723 27.06 8.08 -13.78
C THR A 723 27.51 8.96 -14.94
N ALA A 724 28.79 8.92 -15.32
CA ALA A 724 29.31 9.72 -16.42
C ALA A 724 28.88 9.16 -17.79
N LEU A 725 28.94 10.02 -18.83
CA LEU A 725 28.84 9.63 -20.23
C LEU A 725 30.14 9.98 -20.95
N HIS A 726 30.73 8.98 -21.60
CA HIS A 726 31.92 9.11 -22.43
C HIS A 726 31.58 9.02 -23.92
N TYR A 727 32.31 9.79 -24.74
CA TYR A 727 32.34 9.61 -26.19
C TYR A 727 33.70 10.05 -26.72
N GLY A 728 34.50 9.09 -27.20
CA GLY A 728 35.87 9.29 -27.67
C GLY A 728 36.80 9.86 -26.59
N LYS A 729 37.00 11.19 -26.61
CA LYS A 729 37.80 11.93 -25.61
C LYS A 729 36.97 12.85 -24.71
N GLN A 730 35.68 13.01 -24.99
CA GLN A 730 34.78 13.83 -24.18
C GLN A 730 34.19 12.98 -23.05
N THR A 731 34.11 13.57 -21.86
CA THR A 731 33.38 13.02 -20.70
C THR A 731 32.45 14.08 -20.16
N LEU A 732 31.18 13.73 -19.98
CA LEU A 732 30.17 14.52 -19.29
C LEU A 732 29.93 13.85 -17.92
N PRO A 733 30.35 14.45 -16.80
CA PRO A 733 30.16 13.86 -15.47
C PRO A 733 28.68 13.83 -15.08
N GLY A 734 28.24 12.77 -14.40
CA GLY A 734 26.87 12.67 -13.87
C GLY A 734 26.58 13.69 -12.76
N LEU A 735 25.40 14.31 -12.80
CA LEU A 735 24.86 15.13 -11.71
C LEU A 735 24.76 14.32 -10.41
N CYS A 736 25.12 14.95 -9.30
CA CYS A 736 25.04 14.34 -7.97
C CYS A 736 23.59 14.10 -7.54
N PHE A 737 23.31 12.88 -7.08
CA PHE A 737 22.05 12.50 -6.44
C PHE A 737 22.21 12.56 -4.92
N ASN A 738 21.71 13.64 -4.32
CA ASN A 738 21.92 13.94 -2.91
C ASN A 738 20.83 13.34 -2.02
N MET A 739 21.15 12.21 -1.39
CA MET A 739 20.27 11.49 -0.47
C MET A 739 19.75 12.35 0.70
N SER A 740 20.42 13.45 1.09
CA SER A 740 19.95 14.32 2.18
C SER A 740 18.85 15.31 1.79
N ARG A 741 18.50 15.40 0.50
CA ARG A 741 17.35 16.19 -0.01
C ARG A 741 16.09 15.35 -0.27
N ILE A 742 16.17 14.02 -0.10
CA ILE A 742 15.01 13.12 -0.17
C ILE A 742 14.08 13.42 1.02
N LYS A 743 12.80 13.60 0.74
CA LYS A 743 11.77 13.73 1.79
C LYS A 743 11.11 12.38 2.02
N ILE A 744 10.63 12.14 3.25
CA ILE A 744 9.73 11.02 3.55
C ILE A 744 8.36 11.63 3.74
N LEU A 745 7.40 11.23 2.90
CA LEU A 745 6.01 11.65 2.98
C LEU A 745 5.28 10.90 4.12
N ASP A 746 4.15 11.42 4.60
CA ASP A 746 3.43 10.85 5.76
C ASP A 746 2.96 9.39 5.55
N ASN A 747 2.79 8.99 4.28
CA ASN A 747 2.47 7.61 3.86
C ASN A 747 3.70 6.67 3.80
N GLY A 748 4.90 7.16 4.12
CA GLY A 748 6.16 6.42 4.08
C GLY A 748 6.86 6.35 2.72
N VAL A 749 6.35 7.03 1.69
CA VAL A 749 7.00 7.11 0.36
C VAL A 749 8.18 8.08 0.39
N PHE A 750 9.25 7.75 -0.34
CA PHE A 750 10.36 8.66 -0.59
C PHE A 750 10.04 9.61 -1.75
N ASP A 751 9.93 10.90 -1.47
CA ASP A 751 9.89 11.96 -2.48
C ASP A 751 11.31 12.37 -2.85
N ILE A 752 11.71 12.09 -4.09
CA ILE A 752 13.06 12.33 -4.61
C ILE A 752 13.14 13.55 -5.54
N TYR A 753 12.06 14.33 -5.68
CA TYR A 753 11.97 15.51 -6.56
C TYR A 753 13.09 16.55 -6.36
N GLU A 754 13.59 16.68 -5.12
CA GLU A 754 14.70 17.57 -4.74
C GLU A 754 16.06 16.84 -4.67
N ALA A 755 16.14 15.54 -4.95
CA ALA A 755 17.37 14.76 -4.74
C ALA A 755 18.47 15.10 -5.76
N LEU A 756 18.13 15.31 -7.03
CA LEU A 756 19.10 15.64 -8.09
C LEU A 756 19.57 17.11 -8.00
N ASP A 757 20.86 17.36 -8.27
CA ASP A 757 21.41 18.72 -8.35
C ASP A 757 20.87 19.55 -9.53
N ASP A 758 20.74 20.87 -9.35
CA ASP A 758 20.24 21.77 -10.40
C ASP A 758 21.27 21.88 -11.56
N PRO A 759 20.93 21.47 -12.80
CA PRO A 759 21.83 21.54 -13.96
C PRO A 759 22.17 22.97 -14.41
N ARG A 760 21.41 23.97 -13.92
CA ARG A 760 21.62 25.38 -14.27
C ARG A 760 22.68 26.05 -13.40
N ASN A 761 23.02 25.47 -12.24
CA ASN A 761 24.12 25.94 -11.41
C ASN A 761 25.43 25.90 -12.22
N PRO A 762 26.20 27.00 -12.33
CA PRO A 762 27.47 27.02 -13.07
C PRO A 762 28.47 25.92 -12.66
N ALA A 763 28.45 25.48 -11.39
CA ALA A 763 29.26 24.36 -10.91
C ALA A 763 28.96 23.03 -11.63
N ASN A 764 27.72 22.86 -12.09
CA ASN A 764 27.19 21.65 -12.74
C ASN A 764 27.15 21.77 -14.27
N SER A 765 27.70 22.86 -14.83
CA SER A 765 27.68 23.14 -16.27
C SER A 765 28.32 22.03 -17.13
N GLN A 766 29.33 21.35 -16.59
CA GLN A 766 30.02 20.24 -17.25
C GLN A 766 29.12 19.00 -17.49
N SER A 767 28.07 18.82 -16.68
CA SER A 767 27.12 17.71 -16.81
C SER A 767 26.08 17.93 -17.92
N ARG A 768 25.93 19.14 -18.46
CA ARG A 768 24.89 19.45 -19.45
C ARG A 768 25.14 18.71 -20.77
N ILE A 769 24.07 18.19 -21.35
CA ILE A 769 24.10 17.70 -22.73
C ILE A 769 24.10 18.94 -23.64
N PRO A 770 25.08 19.09 -24.56
CA PRO A 770 25.19 20.27 -25.43
C PRO A 770 24.22 20.19 -26.61
N ILE A 771 22.92 20.11 -26.31
CA ILE A 771 21.82 19.86 -27.27
C ILE A 771 21.77 20.92 -28.39
N GLU A 772 22.32 22.11 -28.17
CA GLU A 772 22.43 23.17 -29.18
C GLU A 772 23.26 22.78 -30.42
N LYS A 773 24.00 21.65 -30.35
CA LYS A 773 24.78 21.07 -31.45
C LYS A 773 24.00 20.06 -32.29
N ALA A 774 22.80 19.68 -31.88
CA ALA A 774 21.98 18.71 -32.59
C ALA A 774 21.30 19.33 -33.82
N GLU A 775 21.43 18.68 -34.99
CA GLU A 775 20.86 19.16 -36.25
C GLU A 775 19.40 18.67 -36.50
N GLY A 776 18.92 17.72 -35.70
CA GLY A 776 17.60 17.08 -35.85
C GLY A 776 16.50 17.61 -34.95
N HIS A 777 15.37 16.88 -34.91
CA HIS A 777 14.14 17.36 -34.27
C HIS A 777 13.87 16.73 -32.89
N PHE A 778 13.40 17.54 -31.94
CA PHE A 778 13.08 17.08 -30.59
C PHE A 778 11.59 17.19 -30.28
N LEU A 779 11.06 16.18 -29.59
CA LEU A 779 9.77 16.22 -28.90
C LEU A 779 10.00 15.94 -27.41
N PHE A 780 9.49 16.83 -26.56
CA PHE A 780 9.59 16.70 -25.10
C PHE A 780 8.21 16.46 -24.51
N VAL A 781 8.03 15.29 -23.88
CA VAL A 781 6.84 14.93 -23.12
C VAL A 781 7.21 14.96 -21.64
N VAL A 782 6.46 15.68 -20.81
CA VAL A 782 6.75 15.87 -19.39
C VAL A 782 5.47 15.69 -18.58
N GLY A 783 5.57 15.06 -17.41
CA GLY A 783 4.57 15.21 -16.37
C GLY A 783 4.77 16.57 -15.68
N GLU A 784 3.68 17.29 -15.40
CA GLU A 784 3.77 18.50 -14.57
C GLU A 784 3.96 18.14 -13.08
N ASP A 785 3.44 16.98 -12.68
CA ASP A 785 3.53 16.38 -11.33
C ASP A 785 4.61 15.26 -11.26
N ASP A 786 5.72 15.45 -11.96
CA ASP A 786 6.82 14.47 -12.02
C ASP A 786 7.66 14.48 -10.74
N HIS A 787 7.37 13.56 -9.82
CA HIS A 787 8.09 13.41 -8.54
C HIS A 787 9.43 12.66 -8.62
N ASN A 788 9.84 12.15 -9.80
CA ASN A 788 11.16 11.55 -9.96
C ASN A 788 12.25 12.63 -10.03
N TRP A 789 11.99 13.69 -10.79
CA TRP A 789 12.83 14.89 -10.89
C TRP A 789 12.09 16.02 -11.64
N LYS A 790 12.68 17.20 -11.71
CA LYS A 790 12.05 18.42 -12.23
C LYS A 790 11.98 18.47 -13.77
N SER A 791 11.35 17.49 -14.42
CA SER A 791 11.37 17.31 -15.88
C SER A 791 10.73 18.47 -16.65
N SER A 792 9.60 19.01 -16.18
CA SER A 792 8.96 20.22 -16.71
C SER A 792 9.90 21.44 -16.70
N PHE A 793 10.73 21.56 -15.66
CA PHE A 793 11.74 22.60 -15.49
C PHE A 793 13.01 22.35 -16.34
N PHE A 794 13.41 21.08 -16.53
CA PHE A 794 14.50 20.74 -17.47
C PHE A 794 14.10 21.07 -18.92
N GLN A 795 12.85 20.82 -19.32
CA GLN A 795 12.30 21.24 -20.62
C GLN A 795 12.42 22.77 -20.83
N VAL A 796 12.20 23.57 -19.79
CA VAL A 796 12.37 25.03 -19.86
C VAL A 796 13.84 25.42 -20.02
N SER A 797 14.81 24.73 -19.39
CA SER A 797 16.23 24.96 -19.65
C SER A 797 16.57 24.64 -21.11
N MET A 798 16.18 23.45 -21.59
CA MET A 798 16.43 23.01 -22.97
C MET A 798 15.89 24.01 -24.01
N ARG A 799 14.71 24.59 -23.75
CA ARG A 799 14.11 25.64 -24.58
C ARG A 799 14.95 26.91 -24.65
N VAL A 800 15.52 27.35 -23.54
CA VAL A 800 16.42 28.52 -23.49
C VAL A 800 17.73 28.21 -24.19
N ASP A 801 18.35 27.06 -23.89
CA ASP A 801 19.63 26.65 -24.47
C ASP A 801 19.54 26.58 -26.02
N PHE A 802 18.42 26.09 -26.58
CA PHE A 802 18.14 26.17 -28.03
C PHE A 802 17.86 27.59 -28.55
N ALA A 803 17.04 28.38 -27.83
CA ALA A 803 16.65 29.72 -28.28
C ALA A 803 17.82 30.72 -28.30
N CYS A 804 18.87 30.48 -27.52
CA CYS A 804 20.10 31.29 -27.53
C CYS A 804 21.06 30.96 -28.68
N HIS A 805 20.91 29.81 -29.36
CA HIS A 805 21.89 29.31 -30.33
C HIS A 805 21.34 28.93 -31.71
N SER A 806 20.02 28.80 -31.87
CA SER A 806 19.40 28.31 -33.11
C SER A 806 18.35 29.27 -33.70
N ASN A 807 18.33 29.38 -35.03
CA ASN A 807 17.34 30.16 -35.78
C ASN A 807 16.00 29.41 -36.01
N GLN A 808 15.76 28.27 -35.35
CA GLN A 808 14.52 27.49 -35.52
C GLN A 808 13.48 27.86 -34.46
N GLY A 809 12.31 28.32 -34.91
CA GLY A 809 11.23 28.75 -34.03
C GLY A 809 10.47 27.59 -33.40
N TRP A 810 10.37 27.59 -32.06
CA TRP A 810 9.57 26.64 -31.31
C TRP A 810 8.07 26.80 -31.58
N ARG A 811 7.36 25.68 -31.72
CA ARG A 811 5.90 25.61 -31.53
C ARG A 811 5.60 25.04 -30.15
N ARG A 812 4.49 25.46 -29.55
CA ARG A 812 3.93 24.86 -28.32
C ARG A 812 3.00 23.72 -28.68
#